data_AF-A0A8C8YU49-F1
#
_entry.id   AF-A0A8C8YU49-F1
#
_cell.length_a   1.000
_cell.length_b   1.000
_cell.length_c   1.000
_cell.angle_alpha   90.00
_cell.angle_beta   90.00
_cell.angle_gamma   90.00
#
_symmetry.space_group_name_H-M   'P 1'
#
loop_
_entity.id
_entity.type
_entity.pdbx_description
1 polymer ?
#
loop_
_entity_poly.entity_id
_entity_poly.type
_entity_poly.pdbx_seq_one_letter_code
_entity_poly.pdbx_strand_id
1 'polypeptide(L)'
;MGTCSFAELISKDWPEGQDDVPEVLAQAQKILFVIDGFEELKVPEGGALIQDICGDWEEQKPVPVLLGSLLKRKMSPKATLLVTTRPEGLRDLRLLVEQPLFLEIEGFLEQDRKAYFLKHFEDEDEALRAFDLMRSNEALFRMGAAPAVCRIVCTCLKLQMEKGQDPAPTCLTTTSLFLHFLCGQFMPAPGDCPDHNLRGPLRTLCLLAVQGTWTQMCVFDEEDLRSLGVQEADLSPFLDKGILQKDRDCEGCYSFLHLSLQQFLAATFYILEREEEEEDARESHTRDIGDVQKLFSKEERLKNPSLTQVGYFLFGLSNEKRAQELEMTFGCRVSLKIKPELLKHKANLSENKPFSETDTKEFLYCLYESQDEGLVKDAMAHFKEVSVHVTDTFEMMYSFFCLKIRNVTPDGAYRDFCLAFIGKKSLTRLTLEGPVQGDEMTLTMLCEILRNKQCKLKLGFHSVTAQQWADLSLALKINHSLTCLDLSANELLDEGVELLHTTLKDPKCFLQRLSLEDCHLTEACCKTLASVLVVNQELRYLCLAKNDLGDSGVKILCEGLSYPDCKLETLVLRQCNITRRGCEHLSKLLQEYSSLTNLDLGLNTITTGLWFLCEALKNPNSNLKCLGLWCCSITSFSCQDLASALISNQKLETLDLGQNNLGNSGVTVLFEALKQKNGPLKTLRLKAYDYNLKIQKLLEEIKEINPRLTIEYNVAGTTRLSCC
;
A
#
# COMPACT_ATOMS: atom_id res chain seq x y z
N MET A 1 5.89 25.14 -29.76
CA MET A 1 6.60 25.15 -31.07
C MET A 1 5.65 24.78 -32.19
N GLY A 2 5.82 25.36 -33.38
CA GLY A 2 5.12 24.93 -34.61
C GLY A 2 5.62 23.56 -35.13
N THR A 3 5.13 23.14 -36.30
CA THR A 3 5.68 21.97 -37.00
C THR A 3 7.10 22.27 -37.51
N CYS A 4 8.00 21.29 -37.43
CA CYS A 4 9.33 21.31 -38.07
C CYS A 4 9.63 19.93 -38.68
N SER A 5 10.70 19.81 -39.46
CA SER A 5 11.26 18.51 -39.85
C SER A 5 12.23 17.99 -38.79
N PHE A 6 12.51 16.68 -38.78
CA PHE A 6 13.52 16.13 -37.86
C PHE A 6 14.92 16.68 -38.17
N ALA A 7 15.22 16.92 -39.45
CA ALA A 7 16.47 17.54 -39.86
C ALA A 7 16.62 18.97 -39.31
N GLU A 8 15.57 19.79 -39.41
CA GLU A 8 15.55 21.14 -38.82
C GLU A 8 15.68 21.12 -37.29
N LEU A 9 15.06 20.12 -36.64
CA LEU A 9 15.13 19.98 -35.19
C LEU A 9 16.57 19.74 -34.71
N ILE A 10 17.34 18.90 -35.41
CA ILE A 10 18.73 18.59 -35.03
C ILE A 10 19.73 19.65 -35.50
N SER A 11 19.43 20.40 -36.57
CA SER A 11 20.31 21.45 -37.09
C SER A 11 20.05 22.83 -36.46
N LYS A 12 19.05 22.96 -35.59
CA LYS A 12 18.66 24.24 -34.97
C LYS A 12 19.83 24.93 -34.25
N ASP A 13 20.60 24.16 -33.51
CA ASP A 13 21.79 24.63 -32.78
C ASP A 13 23.11 24.28 -33.51
N TRP A 14 22.98 23.71 -34.72
CA TRP A 14 24.09 23.41 -35.63
C TRP A 14 23.77 23.81 -37.08
N PRO A 15 23.59 25.12 -37.35
CA PRO A 15 23.13 25.61 -38.65
C PRO A 15 24.14 25.36 -39.78
N GLU A 16 25.44 25.24 -39.46
CA GLU A 16 26.50 24.97 -40.43
C GLU A 16 26.50 23.53 -40.98
N GLY A 17 25.87 22.59 -40.26
CA GLY A 17 25.81 21.18 -40.65
C GLY A 17 24.46 20.72 -41.21
N GLN A 18 23.55 21.66 -41.50
CA GLN A 18 22.20 21.34 -41.98
C GLN A 18 22.23 20.52 -43.29
N ASP A 19 23.16 20.85 -44.18
CA ASP A 19 23.35 20.13 -45.45
C ASP A 19 23.96 18.73 -45.26
N ASP A 20 24.63 18.48 -44.13
CA ASP A 20 25.29 17.20 -43.81
C ASP A 20 24.35 16.22 -43.09
N VAL A 21 23.19 16.69 -42.60
CA VAL A 21 22.21 15.89 -41.84
C VAL A 21 21.82 14.59 -42.57
N PRO A 22 21.51 14.58 -43.88
CA PRO A 22 21.19 13.34 -44.59
C PRO A 22 22.35 12.34 -44.60
N GLU A 23 23.59 12.79 -44.74
CA GLU A 23 24.78 11.93 -44.74
C GLU A 23 25.08 11.38 -43.34
N VAL A 24 24.87 12.21 -42.31
CA VAL A 24 24.96 11.79 -40.90
C VAL A 24 23.91 10.74 -40.59
N LEU A 25 22.63 10.99 -40.88
CA LEU A 25 21.52 10.06 -40.64
C LEU A 25 21.66 8.76 -41.44
N ALA A 26 22.25 8.80 -42.65
CA ALA A 26 22.59 7.59 -43.41
C ALA A 26 23.60 6.69 -42.67
N GLN A 27 24.40 7.24 -41.76
CA GLN A 27 25.29 6.49 -40.86
C GLN A 27 24.66 6.18 -39.49
N ALA A 28 23.33 6.02 -39.42
CA ALA A 28 22.54 5.77 -38.21
C ALA A 28 23.22 4.89 -37.14
N GLN A 29 23.87 3.80 -37.53
CA GLN A 29 24.56 2.85 -36.63
C GLN A 29 25.73 3.43 -35.80
N LYS A 30 26.24 4.61 -36.17
CA LYS A 30 27.28 5.34 -35.42
C LYS A 30 26.71 6.48 -34.56
N ILE A 31 25.40 6.69 -34.60
CA ILE A 31 24.73 7.80 -33.92
C ILE A 31 24.18 7.32 -32.57
N LEU A 32 24.39 8.15 -31.55
CA LEU A 32 23.70 8.09 -30.27
C LEU A 32 22.78 9.31 -30.15
N PHE A 33 21.48 9.09 -30.02
CA PHE A 33 20.55 10.14 -29.59
C PHE A 33 20.34 10.02 -28.08
N VAL A 34 20.51 11.14 -27.38
CA VAL A 34 20.20 11.27 -25.95
C VAL A 34 18.93 12.11 -25.85
N ILE A 35 17.87 11.53 -25.29
CA ILE A 35 16.62 12.22 -24.97
C ILE A 35 16.58 12.33 -23.45
N ASP A 36 16.83 13.52 -22.94
CA ASP A 36 16.81 13.80 -21.51
C ASP A 36 15.41 14.30 -21.11
N GLY A 37 14.78 13.71 -20.09
CA GLY A 37 13.48 14.12 -19.56
C GLY A 37 12.29 13.76 -20.45
N PHE A 38 12.07 12.47 -20.72
CA PHE A 38 10.94 12.02 -21.56
C PHE A 38 9.57 12.55 -21.10
N GLU A 39 9.35 12.67 -19.80
CA GLU A 39 8.11 13.20 -19.21
C GLU A 39 7.78 14.65 -19.63
N GLU A 40 8.76 15.42 -20.11
CA GLU A 40 8.56 16.81 -20.56
C GLU A 40 7.94 16.88 -21.96
N LEU A 41 7.83 15.75 -22.65
CA LEU A 41 7.13 15.66 -23.93
C LEU A 41 5.62 15.84 -23.70
N LYS A 42 5.14 17.09 -23.76
CA LYS A 42 3.72 17.45 -23.70
C LYS A 42 2.94 16.66 -24.78
N VAL A 43 2.24 15.60 -24.38
CA VAL A 43 1.43 14.75 -25.28
C VAL A 43 0.03 15.34 -25.40
N PRO A 44 -0.47 15.66 -26.61
CA PRO A 44 -1.88 16.04 -26.78
C PRO A 44 -2.81 14.91 -26.35
N GLU A 45 -3.90 15.23 -25.65
CA GLU A 45 -4.92 14.25 -25.25
C GLU A 45 -5.38 13.40 -26.45
N GLY A 46 -5.44 12.07 -26.29
CA GLY A 46 -5.95 11.15 -27.31
C GLY A 46 -4.93 10.20 -27.96
N GLY A 47 -3.68 10.13 -27.48
CA GLY A 47 -2.71 9.12 -27.94
C GLY A 47 -2.10 9.39 -29.32
N ALA A 48 -2.04 10.67 -29.71
CA ALA A 48 -1.55 11.13 -31.02
C ALA A 48 -0.11 10.67 -31.35
N LEU A 49 0.75 10.41 -30.35
CA LEU A 49 2.12 9.93 -30.55
C LEU A 49 2.24 8.60 -31.29
N ILE A 50 1.18 7.78 -31.31
CA ILE A 50 1.20 6.44 -31.93
C ILE A 50 0.55 6.46 -33.32
N GLN A 51 -0.39 7.38 -33.57
CA GLN A 51 -1.23 7.35 -34.76
C GLN A 51 -0.64 8.09 -35.96
N ASP A 52 0.27 9.05 -35.75
CA ASP A 52 0.82 9.92 -36.81
C ASP A 52 2.35 9.79 -36.96
N ILE A 53 2.93 8.65 -36.58
CA ILE A 53 4.37 8.39 -36.68
C ILE A 53 4.85 8.43 -38.14
N CYS A 54 6.00 9.08 -38.38
CA CYS A 54 6.61 9.19 -39.71
C CYS A 54 8.01 8.53 -39.76
N GLY A 55 8.41 8.10 -40.95
CA GLY A 55 9.76 7.57 -41.21
C GLY A 55 10.64 8.53 -42.00
N ASP A 56 10.06 9.58 -42.58
CA ASP A 56 10.74 10.58 -43.37
C ASP A 56 11.21 11.72 -42.46
N TRP A 57 12.52 12.00 -42.47
CA TRP A 57 13.14 13.03 -41.64
C TRP A 57 12.94 14.45 -42.18
N GLU A 58 12.47 14.61 -43.43
CA GLU A 58 12.13 15.91 -44.04
C GLU A 58 10.65 16.28 -43.83
N GLU A 59 9.82 15.33 -43.38
CA GLU A 59 8.39 15.57 -43.17
C GLU A 59 8.15 16.52 -41.99
N GLN A 60 7.35 17.56 -42.24
CA GLN A 60 7.00 18.58 -41.27
C GLN A 60 5.94 18.04 -40.29
N LYS A 61 6.32 17.84 -39.02
CA LYS A 61 5.45 17.33 -37.96
C LYS A 61 5.66 18.08 -36.64
N PRO A 62 4.71 17.99 -35.69
CA PRO A 62 4.95 18.46 -34.34
C PRO A 62 6.13 17.73 -33.69
N VAL A 63 6.95 18.44 -32.91
CA VAL A 63 8.13 17.87 -32.21
C VAL A 63 7.82 16.59 -31.41
N PRO A 64 6.70 16.48 -30.65
CA PRO A 64 6.38 15.23 -29.96
C PRO A 64 6.22 14.04 -30.92
N VAL A 65 5.61 14.25 -32.09
CA VAL A 65 5.43 13.22 -33.12
C VAL A 65 6.77 12.81 -33.71
N LEU A 66 7.68 13.76 -33.94
CA LEU A 66 9.02 13.48 -34.44
C LEU A 66 9.81 12.60 -33.45
N LEU A 67 9.83 12.99 -32.18
CA LEU A 67 10.52 12.25 -31.13
C LEU A 67 9.86 10.89 -30.85
N GLY A 68 8.54 10.80 -30.88
CA GLY A 68 7.81 9.53 -30.81
C GLY A 68 8.17 8.59 -31.97
N SER A 69 8.33 9.13 -33.17
CA SER A 69 8.75 8.36 -34.35
C SER A 69 10.21 7.89 -34.28
N LEU A 70 11.11 8.70 -33.69
CA LEU A 70 12.48 8.30 -33.37
C LEU A 70 12.51 7.18 -32.33
N LEU A 71 11.76 7.31 -31.23
CA LEU A 71 11.63 6.29 -30.17
C LEU A 71 11.06 4.97 -30.69
N LYS A 72 10.11 5.04 -31.62
CA LYS A 72 9.57 3.91 -32.39
C LYS A 72 10.53 3.35 -33.44
N ARG A 73 11.75 3.90 -33.55
CA ARG A 73 12.78 3.50 -34.50
C ARG A 73 12.33 3.61 -35.97
N LYS A 74 11.36 4.48 -36.29
CA LYS A 74 10.85 4.65 -37.66
C LYS A 74 11.76 5.51 -38.53
N MET A 75 12.33 6.58 -37.99
CA MET A 75 13.23 7.47 -38.74
C MET A 75 14.67 6.97 -38.78
N SER A 76 15.18 6.44 -37.67
CA SER A 76 16.57 5.98 -37.59
C SER A 76 16.66 4.61 -36.92
N PRO A 77 16.33 3.52 -37.64
CA PRO A 77 16.16 2.20 -37.05
C PRO A 77 17.43 1.66 -36.37
N LYS A 78 18.60 2.02 -36.91
CA LYS A 78 19.91 1.51 -36.47
C LYS A 78 20.62 2.39 -35.44
N ALA A 79 20.07 3.55 -35.08
CA ALA A 79 20.69 4.41 -34.09
C ALA A 79 20.57 3.83 -32.66
N THR A 80 21.52 4.24 -31.82
CA THR A 80 21.43 3.99 -30.37
C THR A 80 20.62 5.11 -29.74
N LEU A 81 19.70 4.75 -28.85
CA LEU A 81 18.88 5.71 -28.11
C LEU A 81 19.17 5.54 -26.61
N LEU A 82 19.51 6.64 -25.95
CA LEU A 82 19.57 6.74 -24.50
C LEU A 82 18.46 7.71 -24.07
N VAL A 83 17.51 7.21 -23.30
CA VAL A 83 16.35 8.00 -22.84
C VAL A 83 16.37 8.04 -21.33
N THR A 84 16.36 9.24 -20.74
CA THR A 84 16.13 9.39 -19.31
C THR A 84 14.63 9.66 -19.09
N THR A 85 14.09 9.08 -18.03
CA THR A 85 12.72 9.35 -17.62
C THR A 85 12.55 9.08 -16.14
N ARG A 86 11.58 9.73 -15.53
CA ARG A 86 11.13 9.38 -14.17
C ARG A 86 10.21 8.16 -14.18
N PRO A 87 10.04 7.48 -13.02
CA PRO A 87 9.16 6.33 -12.92
C PRO A 87 7.72 6.56 -13.46
N GLU A 88 7.22 7.79 -13.36
CA GLU A 88 5.89 8.19 -13.85
C GLU A 88 5.78 8.13 -15.38
N GLY A 89 6.80 8.60 -16.10
CA GLY A 89 6.84 8.61 -17.57
C GLY A 89 7.10 7.22 -18.19
N LEU A 90 7.52 6.25 -17.37
CA LEU A 90 7.89 4.91 -17.81
C LEU A 90 6.73 4.15 -18.48
N ARG A 91 5.49 4.36 -18.02
CA ARG A 91 4.31 3.71 -18.58
C ARG A 91 4.12 4.08 -20.06
N ASP A 92 4.23 5.36 -20.36
CA ASP A 92 4.02 5.89 -21.71
C ASP A 92 5.24 5.59 -22.59
N LEU A 93 6.45 5.68 -22.04
CA LEU A 93 7.66 5.29 -22.76
C LEU A 93 7.60 3.83 -23.23
N ARG A 94 7.11 2.92 -22.39
CA ARG A 94 6.92 1.49 -22.74
C ARG A 94 5.99 1.27 -23.94
N LEU A 95 5.09 2.19 -24.22
CA LEU A 95 4.23 2.12 -25.40
C LEU A 95 4.98 2.51 -26.68
N LEU A 96 6.07 3.27 -26.56
CA LEU A 96 6.83 3.81 -27.69
C LEU A 96 8.05 2.98 -28.06
N VAL A 97 8.72 2.35 -27.09
CA VAL A 97 9.98 1.62 -27.33
C VAL A 97 9.77 0.12 -27.58
N GLU A 98 10.60 -0.46 -28.46
CA GLU A 98 10.65 -1.90 -28.72
C GLU A 98 11.90 -2.51 -28.06
N GLN A 99 11.71 -3.45 -27.13
CA GLN A 99 12.77 -4.16 -26.38
C GLN A 99 13.83 -3.26 -25.71
N PRO A 100 13.43 -2.33 -24.82
CA PRO A 100 14.37 -1.44 -24.13
C PRO A 100 15.21 -2.18 -23.07
N LEU A 101 16.43 -1.69 -22.83
CA LEU A 101 17.19 -1.98 -21.61
C LEU A 101 16.86 -0.89 -20.58
N PHE A 102 16.34 -1.28 -19.42
CA PHE A 102 16.08 -0.37 -18.31
C PHE A 102 17.24 -0.37 -17.34
N LEU A 103 17.73 0.82 -17.00
CA LEU A 103 18.75 1.06 -15.98
C LEU A 103 18.16 2.03 -14.95
N GLU A 104 18.17 1.63 -13.68
CA GLU A 104 17.76 2.49 -12.58
C GLU A 104 18.98 3.27 -12.07
N ILE A 105 18.84 4.59 -11.89
CA ILE A 105 19.89 5.45 -11.36
C ILE A 105 19.59 5.66 -9.88
N GLU A 106 20.31 4.94 -9.00
CA GLU A 106 20.11 4.99 -7.55
C GLU A 106 20.63 6.28 -6.89
N GLY A 107 21.41 7.09 -7.60
CA GLY A 107 22.01 8.32 -7.06
C GLY A 107 23.23 8.06 -6.17
N PHE A 108 23.45 8.93 -5.18
CA PHE A 108 24.52 8.75 -4.19
C PHE A 108 24.24 7.55 -3.29
N LEU A 109 25.23 6.67 -3.17
CA LEU A 109 25.25 5.61 -2.16
C LEU A 109 25.55 6.20 -0.77
N GLU A 110 25.37 5.43 0.28
CA GLU A 110 25.64 5.88 1.66
C GLU A 110 27.05 6.47 1.82
N GLN A 111 28.05 5.80 1.25
CA GLN A 111 29.44 6.25 1.28
C GLN A 111 29.64 7.58 0.54
N ASP A 112 28.93 7.82 -0.56
CA ASP A 112 29.02 9.04 -1.35
C ASP A 112 28.39 10.21 -0.58
N ARG A 113 27.25 9.97 0.08
CA ARG A 113 26.60 10.95 0.97
C ARG A 113 27.52 11.31 2.14
N LYS A 114 28.14 10.33 2.78
CA LYS A 114 29.09 10.57 3.88
C LYS A 114 30.29 11.39 3.40
N ALA A 115 30.89 11.02 2.27
CA ALA A 115 32.00 11.76 1.66
C ALA A 115 31.59 13.19 1.27
N TYR A 116 30.35 13.37 0.80
CA TYR A 116 29.80 14.68 0.48
C TYR A 116 29.77 15.59 1.73
N PHE A 117 29.26 15.10 2.86
CA PHE A 117 29.23 15.86 4.12
C PHE A 117 30.64 16.22 4.59
N LEU A 118 31.56 15.24 4.64
CA LEU A 118 32.95 15.45 5.05
C LEU A 118 33.68 16.50 4.18
N LYS A 119 33.31 16.62 2.91
CA LYS A 119 33.89 17.62 2.00
C LYS A 119 33.35 19.04 2.24
N HIS A 120 32.14 19.19 2.79
CA HIS A 120 31.45 20.47 2.89
C HIS A 120 31.54 21.11 4.29
N PHE A 121 31.79 20.34 5.33
CA PHE A 121 32.06 20.85 6.67
C PHE A 121 33.57 21.09 6.88
N GLU A 122 33.91 22.06 7.72
CA GLU A 122 35.30 22.31 8.10
C GLU A 122 35.75 21.36 9.23
N ASP A 123 34.83 21.04 10.14
CA ASP A 123 35.03 20.13 11.25
C ASP A 123 34.47 18.73 10.93
N GLU A 124 35.28 17.70 11.16
CA GLU A 124 34.93 16.30 10.84
C GLU A 124 33.83 15.76 11.75
N ASP A 125 33.87 16.08 13.04
CA ASP A 125 32.88 15.60 14.01
C ASP A 125 31.51 16.23 13.73
N GLU A 126 31.47 17.50 13.35
CA GLU A 126 30.25 18.18 12.91
C GLU A 126 29.68 17.56 11.63
N ALA A 127 30.52 17.25 10.66
CA ALA A 127 30.09 16.58 9.42
C ALA A 127 29.47 15.21 9.70
N LEU A 128 30.12 14.41 10.55
CA LEU A 128 29.65 13.08 10.94
C LEU A 128 28.34 13.17 11.72
N ARG A 129 28.23 14.12 12.65
CA ARG A 129 26.97 14.39 13.38
C ARG A 129 25.84 14.76 12.42
N ALA A 130 26.08 15.67 11.48
CA ALA A 130 25.07 16.08 10.51
C ALA A 130 24.64 14.93 9.58
N PHE A 131 25.60 14.10 9.15
CA PHE A 131 25.33 12.90 8.37
C PHE A 131 24.50 11.87 9.17
N ASP A 132 24.85 11.63 10.43
CA ASP A 132 24.11 10.72 11.31
C ASP A 132 22.68 11.16 11.56
N LEU A 133 22.44 12.48 11.69
CA LEU A 133 21.10 13.04 11.80
C LEU A 133 20.29 12.83 10.51
N MET A 134 20.88 13.05 9.34
CA MET A 134 20.22 12.72 8.06
C MET A 134 19.90 11.21 7.98
N ARG A 135 20.83 10.36 8.38
CA ARG A 135 20.68 8.90 8.38
C ARG A 135 19.59 8.41 9.34
N SER A 136 19.33 9.14 10.42
CA SER A 136 18.30 8.79 11.40
C SER A 136 16.86 8.90 10.87
N ASN A 137 16.65 9.58 9.73
CA ASN A 137 15.36 9.71 9.08
C ASN A 137 15.37 9.06 7.69
N GLU A 138 14.71 7.92 7.53
CA GLU A 138 14.74 7.16 6.27
C GLU A 138 14.17 7.92 5.08
N ALA A 139 13.10 8.70 5.25
CA ALA A 139 12.53 9.49 4.15
C ALA A 139 13.54 10.52 3.66
N LEU A 140 14.19 11.25 4.56
CA LEU A 140 15.26 12.18 4.23
C LEU A 140 16.48 11.48 3.65
N PHE A 141 16.87 10.34 4.21
CA PHE A 141 18.01 9.56 3.73
C PHE A 141 17.77 9.04 2.32
N ARG A 142 16.58 8.49 2.02
CA ARG A 142 16.15 8.09 0.67
C ARG A 142 16.17 9.27 -0.29
N MET A 143 15.56 10.39 0.08
CA MET A 143 15.56 11.58 -0.79
C MET A 143 16.98 12.10 -1.05
N GLY A 144 17.87 12.04 -0.06
CA GLY A 144 19.27 12.46 -0.21
C GLY A 144 20.16 11.49 -0.99
N ALA A 145 19.61 10.42 -1.56
CA ALA A 145 20.23 9.76 -2.70
C ALA A 145 20.38 10.72 -3.89
N ALA A 146 19.42 11.64 -4.06
CA ALA A 146 19.54 12.70 -5.05
C ALA A 146 20.61 13.71 -4.61
N PRO A 147 21.64 13.99 -5.44
CA PRO A 147 22.71 14.93 -5.08
C PRO A 147 22.21 16.33 -4.70
N ALA A 148 21.15 16.81 -5.36
CA ALA A 148 20.52 18.09 -5.05
C ALA A 148 19.89 18.11 -3.64
N VAL A 149 19.23 17.03 -3.23
CA VAL A 149 18.67 16.93 -1.87
C VAL A 149 19.77 16.73 -0.85
N CYS A 150 20.81 15.94 -1.14
CA CYS A 150 21.98 15.81 -0.27
C CYS A 150 22.62 17.18 -0.01
N ARG A 151 22.72 18.02 -1.04
CA ARG A 151 23.15 19.42 -0.92
C ARG A 151 22.21 20.24 -0.05
N ILE A 152 20.89 20.14 -0.23
CA ILE A 152 19.89 20.85 0.59
C ILE A 152 20.07 20.49 2.07
N VAL A 153 20.14 19.19 2.39
CA VAL A 153 20.32 18.69 3.76
C VAL A 153 21.62 19.24 4.34
N CYS A 154 22.74 19.01 3.65
CA CYS A 154 24.06 19.43 4.11
C CYS A 154 24.12 20.94 4.35
N THR A 155 23.60 21.76 3.43
CA THR A 155 23.58 23.22 3.55
C THR A 155 22.73 23.67 4.73
N CYS A 156 21.54 23.09 4.89
CA CYS A 156 20.64 23.44 5.99
C CYS A 156 21.26 23.13 7.36
N LEU A 157 21.80 21.92 7.54
CA LEU A 157 22.37 21.51 8.82
C LEU A 157 23.64 22.29 9.14
N LYS A 158 24.51 22.53 8.15
CA LYS A 158 25.70 23.36 8.32
C LYS A 158 25.35 24.76 8.81
N LEU A 159 24.41 25.44 8.16
CA LEU A 159 23.97 26.79 8.55
C LEU A 159 23.39 26.85 9.98
N GLN A 160 22.71 25.80 10.44
CA GLN A 160 22.18 25.73 11.80
C GLN A 160 23.30 25.53 12.83
N MET A 161 24.25 24.63 12.53
CA MET A 161 25.38 24.34 13.41
C MET A 161 26.32 25.54 13.55
N GLU A 162 26.59 26.25 12.46
CA GLU A 162 27.36 27.52 12.47
C GLU A 162 26.70 28.60 13.34
N LYS A 163 25.37 28.59 13.45
CA LYS A 163 24.59 29.47 14.34
C LYS A 163 24.49 28.97 15.78
N GLY A 164 25.15 27.85 16.11
CA GLY A 164 25.09 27.22 17.42
C GLY A 164 23.74 26.58 17.77
N GLN A 165 22.89 26.32 16.77
CA GLN A 165 21.59 25.68 16.94
C GLN A 165 21.72 24.16 16.91
N ASP A 166 20.77 23.44 17.53
CA ASP A 166 20.70 21.98 17.43
C ASP A 166 19.98 21.57 16.13
N PRO A 167 20.63 20.89 15.19
CA PRO A 167 20.02 20.46 13.93
C PRO A 167 19.07 19.26 14.04
N ALA A 168 19.03 18.55 15.18
CA ALA A 168 18.24 17.33 15.32
C ALA A 168 16.72 17.49 15.04
N PRO A 169 16.04 18.55 15.52
CA PRO A 169 14.61 18.78 15.22
C PRO A 169 14.32 19.00 13.73
N THR A 170 15.28 19.52 12.98
CA THR A 170 15.18 19.75 11.53
C THR A 170 15.09 18.44 10.75
N CYS A 171 15.86 17.43 11.18
CA CYS A 171 15.89 16.11 10.56
C CYS A 171 14.71 15.22 11.00
N LEU A 172 13.86 15.67 11.91
CA LEU A 172 12.75 14.87 12.40
C LEU A 172 11.71 14.56 11.32
N THR A 173 11.42 15.52 10.44
CA THR A 173 10.49 15.34 9.33
C THR A 173 11.02 15.98 8.05
N THR A 174 10.53 15.50 6.91
CA THR A 174 10.89 16.08 5.60
C THR A 174 10.44 17.54 5.53
N THR A 175 9.24 17.86 6.02
CA THR A 175 8.73 19.24 6.01
C THR A 175 9.62 20.20 6.81
N SER A 176 10.08 19.80 8.00
CA SER A 176 10.98 20.64 8.81
C SER A 176 12.26 20.99 8.07
N LEU A 177 12.86 20.03 7.36
CA LEU A 177 14.08 20.26 6.60
C LEU A 177 13.87 21.27 5.46
N PHE A 178 12.86 21.07 4.62
CA PHE A 178 12.62 21.95 3.47
C PHE A 178 12.20 23.35 3.91
N LEU A 179 11.42 23.47 4.99
CA LEU A 179 11.08 24.76 5.59
C LEU A 179 12.32 25.49 6.11
N HIS A 180 13.14 24.84 6.95
CA HIS A 180 14.34 25.45 7.49
C HIS A 180 15.37 25.78 6.41
N PHE A 181 15.48 24.96 5.36
CA PHE A 181 16.30 25.27 4.20
C PHE A 181 15.81 26.54 3.52
N LEU A 182 14.52 26.63 3.17
CA LEU A 182 13.93 27.78 2.51
C LEU A 182 14.07 29.04 3.38
N CYS A 183 13.56 28.99 4.60
CA CYS A 183 13.57 30.14 5.51
C CYS A 183 14.99 30.57 5.89
N GLY A 184 15.91 29.61 6.06
CA GLY A 184 17.31 29.86 6.37
C GLY A 184 18.04 30.71 5.31
N GLN A 185 17.61 30.68 4.05
CA GLN A 185 18.20 31.52 2.98
C GLN A 185 17.80 33.01 3.06
N PHE A 186 16.66 33.30 3.71
CA PHE A 186 16.03 34.62 3.75
C PHE A 186 15.92 35.21 5.17
N MET A 187 16.40 34.49 6.18
CA MET A 187 16.41 34.98 7.57
C MET A 187 17.20 36.30 7.68
N PRO A 188 16.59 37.38 8.20
CA PRO A 188 17.28 38.64 8.43
C PRO A 188 18.36 38.49 9.51
N ALA A 189 19.36 39.38 9.51
CA ALA A 189 20.36 39.41 10.57
C ALA A 189 19.70 39.75 11.93
N PRO A 190 20.29 39.33 13.07
CA PRO A 190 19.71 39.61 14.38
C PRO A 190 19.53 41.11 14.61
N GLY A 191 18.27 41.58 14.62
CA GLY A 191 17.91 42.98 14.82
C GLY A 191 17.28 43.69 13.62
N ASP A 192 17.27 43.06 12.44
CA ASP A 192 16.60 43.59 11.24
C ASP A 192 15.11 43.16 11.16
N CYS A 193 14.28 44.01 10.57
CA CYS A 193 12.87 43.70 10.32
C CYS A 193 12.71 42.66 9.18
N PRO A 194 11.64 41.85 9.18
CA PRO A 194 11.30 40.99 8.05
C PRO A 194 11.20 41.78 6.75
N ASP A 195 11.72 41.23 5.65
CA ASP A 195 11.59 41.87 4.35
C ASP A 195 10.17 41.66 3.80
N HIS A 196 9.28 42.62 4.06
CA HIS A 196 7.91 42.63 3.55
C HIS A 196 7.84 42.60 2.00
N ASN A 197 8.95 42.84 1.29
CA ASN A 197 8.99 42.78 -0.17
C ASN A 197 9.00 41.35 -0.73
N LEU A 198 9.20 40.32 0.10
CA LEU A 198 9.24 38.92 -0.36
C LEU A 198 7.87 38.23 -0.41
N ARG A 199 6.82 38.88 0.09
CA ARG A 199 5.48 38.30 0.18
C ARG A 199 4.86 37.99 -1.19
N GLY A 200 4.89 38.96 -2.11
CA GLY A 200 4.44 38.81 -3.49
C GLY A 200 5.27 37.76 -4.25
N PRO A 201 6.61 37.90 -4.28
CA PRO A 201 7.51 36.91 -4.85
C PRO A 201 7.27 35.47 -4.37
N LEU A 202 7.08 35.24 -3.06
CA LEU A 202 6.79 33.90 -2.53
C LEU A 202 5.49 33.33 -3.10
N ARG A 203 4.43 34.13 -3.19
CA ARG A 203 3.15 33.69 -3.78
C ARG A 203 3.32 33.30 -5.25
N THR A 204 4.04 34.12 -6.01
CA THR A 204 4.35 33.86 -7.41
C THR A 204 5.14 32.55 -7.57
N LEU A 205 6.13 32.31 -6.71
CA LEU A 205 6.89 31.07 -6.69
C LEU A 205 6.02 29.85 -6.34
N CYS A 206 5.15 29.97 -5.35
CA CYS A 206 4.23 28.91 -4.95
C CYS A 206 3.21 28.58 -6.04
N LEU A 207 2.73 29.61 -6.77
CA LEU A 207 1.84 29.44 -7.92
C LEU A 207 2.53 28.65 -9.05
N LEU A 208 3.76 29.03 -9.39
CA LEU A 208 4.57 28.31 -10.38
C LEU A 208 4.77 26.84 -9.96
N ALA A 209 5.08 26.62 -8.68
CA ALA A 209 5.32 25.29 -8.13
C ALA A 209 4.07 24.39 -8.15
N VAL A 210 2.91 24.91 -7.71
CA VAL A 210 1.66 24.13 -7.69
C VAL A 210 1.16 23.84 -9.11
N GLN A 211 1.26 24.81 -10.03
CA GLN A 211 0.89 24.60 -11.43
C GLN A 211 1.77 23.53 -12.05
N GLY A 212 3.10 23.64 -11.92
CA GLY A 212 4.02 22.66 -12.45
C GLY A 212 3.81 21.27 -11.84
N THR A 213 3.46 21.20 -10.56
CA THR A 213 3.20 19.90 -9.91
C THR A 213 1.93 19.23 -10.47
N TRP A 214 0.83 19.96 -10.65
CA TRP A 214 -0.41 19.41 -11.23
C TRP A 214 -0.27 19.04 -12.70
N THR A 215 0.48 19.84 -13.45
CA THR A 215 0.75 19.63 -14.89
C THR A 215 1.96 18.73 -15.17
N GLN A 216 2.64 18.25 -14.12
CA GLN A 216 3.86 17.43 -14.18
C GLN A 216 5.04 18.09 -14.92
N MET A 217 5.08 19.43 -14.93
CA MET A 217 6.17 20.23 -15.50
C MET A 217 7.25 20.56 -14.46
N CYS A 218 8.51 20.51 -14.89
CA CYS A 218 9.68 20.77 -14.03
C CYS A 218 10.59 21.89 -14.56
N VAL A 219 10.46 22.21 -15.85
CA VAL A 219 11.07 23.34 -16.52
C VAL A 219 9.95 24.27 -16.98
N PHE A 220 10.13 25.56 -16.80
CA PHE A 220 9.17 26.61 -17.15
C PHE A 220 9.84 27.61 -18.09
N ASP A 221 9.29 27.77 -19.28
CA ASP A 221 9.76 28.75 -20.25
C ASP A 221 9.05 30.11 -20.11
N GLU A 222 9.43 31.10 -20.93
CA GLU A 222 8.81 32.43 -20.92
C GLU A 222 7.31 32.42 -21.24
N GLU A 223 6.85 31.47 -22.06
CA GLU A 223 5.43 31.33 -22.42
C GLU A 223 4.63 30.81 -21.22
N ASP A 224 5.16 29.80 -20.52
CA ASP A 224 4.60 29.27 -19.27
C ASP A 224 4.52 30.39 -18.21
N LEU A 225 5.59 31.17 -18.01
CA LEU A 225 5.59 32.30 -17.06
C LEU A 225 4.54 33.36 -17.44
N ARG A 226 4.48 33.74 -18.72
CA ARG A 226 3.50 34.72 -19.23
C ARG A 226 2.07 34.22 -19.06
N SER A 227 1.83 32.92 -19.26
CA SER A 227 0.51 32.29 -19.11
C SER A 227 0.00 32.33 -17.67
N LEU A 228 0.92 32.38 -16.69
CA LEU A 228 0.63 32.47 -15.26
C LEU A 228 0.71 33.91 -14.72
N GLY A 229 1.02 34.89 -15.56
CA GLY A 229 1.21 36.28 -15.15
C GLY A 229 2.44 36.50 -14.26
N VAL A 230 3.43 35.60 -14.32
CA VAL A 230 4.66 35.65 -13.54
C VAL A 230 5.68 36.52 -14.24
N GLN A 231 6.23 37.52 -13.54
CA GLN A 231 7.33 38.34 -14.06
C GLN A 231 8.67 37.78 -13.57
N GLU A 232 9.72 37.84 -14.39
CA GLU A 232 11.06 37.39 -14.01
C GLU A 232 11.59 38.14 -12.76
N ALA A 233 11.23 39.42 -12.60
CA ALA A 233 11.60 40.22 -11.44
C ALA A 233 11.12 39.59 -10.12
N ASP A 234 9.94 38.95 -10.11
CA ASP A 234 9.38 38.27 -8.94
C ASP A 234 10.15 36.98 -8.60
N LEU A 235 10.89 36.40 -9.57
CA LEU A 235 11.70 35.19 -9.37
C LEU A 235 13.12 35.50 -8.92
N SER A 236 13.60 36.75 -9.12
CA SER A 236 14.97 37.17 -8.82
C SER A 236 15.46 36.83 -7.41
N PRO A 237 14.68 37.02 -6.31
CA PRO A 237 15.17 36.71 -4.97
C PRO A 237 15.47 35.22 -4.76
N PHE A 238 14.77 34.36 -5.50
CA PHE A 238 14.90 32.90 -5.41
C PHE A 238 15.99 32.36 -6.35
N LEU A 239 16.26 33.05 -7.45
CA LEU A 239 17.41 32.78 -8.32
C LEU A 239 18.73 33.09 -7.60
N ASP A 240 18.81 34.24 -6.93
CA ASP A 240 20.01 34.67 -6.19
C ASP A 240 20.38 33.68 -5.06
N LYS A 241 19.38 33.01 -4.49
CA LYS A 241 19.54 32.00 -3.43
C LYS A 241 19.62 30.57 -3.95
N GLY A 242 19.53 30.35 -5.26
CA GLY A 242 19.61 29.02 -5.87
C GLY A 242 18.43 28.10 -5.53
N ILE A 243 17.28 28.67 -5.15
CA ILE A 243 16.01 27.95 -4.99
C ILE A 243 15.44 27.61 -6.38
N LEU A 244 15.51 28.58 -7.29
CA LEU A 244 15.34 28.40 -8.73
C LEU A 244 16.70 28.43 -9.43
N GLN A 245 16.77 27.81 -10.59
CA GLN A 245 17.93 27.80 -11.47
C GLN A 245 17.48 28.19 -12.88
N LYS A 246 18.33 28.96 -13.58
CA LYS A 246 18.20 29.13 -15.02
C LYS A 246 18.81 27.92 -15.71
N ASP A 247 18.12 27.40 -16.71
CA ASP A 247 18.67 26.38 -17.57
C ASP A 247 19.90 26.92 -18.31
N ARG A 248 20.93 26.09 -18.49
CA ARG A 248 22.19 26.51 -19.13
C ARG A 248 22.08 26.51 -20.65
N ASP A 249 21.22 25.66 -21.17
CA ASP A 249 21.10 25.33 -22.59
C ASP A 249 19.81 25.91 -23.19
N CYS A 250 18.83 26.30 -22.35
CA CYS A 250 17.64 27.05 -22.75
C CYS A 250 17.59 28.47 -22.12
N GLU A 251 17.75 29.50 -22.95
CA GLU A 251 17.57 30.90 -22.54
C GLU A 251 16.10 31.15 -22.12
N GLY A 252 15.91 31.77 -20.95
CA GLY A 252 14.56 32.05 -20.42
C GLY A 252 13.84 30.83 -19.82
N CYS A 253 14.50 29.68 -19.67
CA CYS A 253 13.97 28.51 -18.97
C CYS A 253 14.38 28.49 -17.49
N TYR A 254 13.44 28.11 -16.63
CA TYR A 254 13.60 28.07 -15.17
C TYR A 254 13.23 26.70 -14.61
N SER A 255 13.99 26.21 -13.63
CA SER A 255 13.67 24.98 -12.91
C SER A 255 13.95 25.12 -11.41
N PHE A 256 13.23 24.35 -10.59
CA PHE A 256 13.52 24.28 -9.17
C PHE A 256 14.80 23.47 -8.93
N LEU A 257 15.56 23.81 -7.88
CA LEU A 257 16.76 23.06 -7.48
C LEU A 257 16.53 21.53 -7.42
N HIS A 258 15.34 21.12 -7.00
CA HIS A 258 14.88 19.74 -7.05
C HIS A 258 13.35 19.66 -7.04
N LEU A 259 12.78 18.60 -7.60
CA LEU A 259 11.32 18.34 -7.60
C LEU A 259 10.71 18.40 -6.19
N SER A 260 11.42 17.92 -5.17
CA SER A 260 10.92 17.95 -3.79
C SER A 260 10.75 19.37 -3.25
N LEU A 261 11.56 20.33 -3.71
CA LEU A 261 11.42 21.73 -3.35
C LEU A 261 10.21 22.36 -4.05
N GLN A 262 9.97 21.99 -5.32
CA GLN A 262 8.74 22.32 -6.03
C GLN A 262 7.51 21.76 -5.31
N GLN A 263 7.52 20.49 -4.90
CA GLN A 263 6.41 19.86 -4.16
C GLN A 263 6.16 20.53 -2.79
N PHE A 264 7.22 20.96 -2.09
CA PHE A 264 7.11 21.70 -0.84
C PHE A 264 6.46 23.09 -1.04
N LEU A 265 6.88 23.82 -2.07
CA LEU A 265 6.30 25.13 -2.42
C LEU A 265 4.87 24.99 -2.94
N ALA A 266 4.55 23.91 -3.64
CA ALA A 266 3.19 23.56 -4.02
C ALA A 266 2.29 23.29 -2.80
N ALA A 267 2.81 22.64 -1.75
CA ALA A 267 2.07 22.49 -0.49
C ALA A 267 1.88 23.84 0.23
N THR A 268 2.90 24.71 0.14
CA THR A 268 2.85 26.07 0.70
C THR A 268 1.75 26.90 0.07
N PHE A 269 1.51 26.77 -1.24
CA PHE A 269 0.39 27.43 -1.93
C PHE A 269 -0.97 27.22 -1.25
N TYR A 270 -1.27 26.00 -0.80
CA TYR A 270 -2.58 25.66 -0.21
C TYR A 270 -2.83 26.26 1.17
N ILE A 271 -1.77 26.66 1.88
CA ILE A 271 -1.89 27.22 3.23
C ILE A 271 -1.80 28.74 3.23
N LEU A 272 -1.39 29.40 2.15
CA LEU A 272 -1.33 30.86 2.09
C LEU A 272 -2.75 31.46 1.98
N GLU A 273 -3.05 32.46 2.80
CA GLU A 273 -4.32 33.20 2.70
C GLU A 273 -4.40 33.98 1.38
N ARG A 274 -5.58 33.92 0.74
CA ARG A 274 -5.93 34.76 -0.41
C ARG A 274 -6.28 36.18 0.06
N GLU A 275 -5.93 37.20 -0.71
CA GLU A 275 -6.32 38.58 -0.44
C GLU A 275 -7.57 38.98 -1.23
N GLU A 276 -8.42 39.82 -0.64
CA GLU A 276 -9.72 40.25 -1.19
C GLU A 276 -9.59 41.01 -2.54
N GLU A 277 -8.43 41.60 -2.84
CA GLU A 277 -8.18 42.35 -4.09
C GLU A 277 -7.80 41.46 -5.30
N GLU A 278 -7.63 40.14 -5.10
CA GLU A 278 -7.18 39.19 -6.14
C GLU A 278 -8.32 38.31 -6.73
N GLU A 279 -9.58 38.50 -6.32
CA GLU A 279 -10.71 37.63 -6.69
C GLU A 279 -11.03 37.65 -8.20
N ASP A 280 -10.89 38.79 -8.90
CA ASP A 280 -11.33 38.93 -10.30
C ASP A 280 -10.28 38.57 -11.37
N ALA A 281 -8.98 38.56 -11.04
CA ALA A 281 -7.89 38.42 -12.04
C ALA A 281 -7.33 36.99 -12.20
N ARG A 282 -7.37 36.17 -11.14
CA ARG A 282 -6.68 34.85 -11.12
C ARG A 282 -7.56 33.65 -11.47
N GLU A 283 -8.88 33.77 -11.47
CA GLU A 283 -9.79 32.64 -11.81
C GLU A 283 -9.61 32.10 -13.24
N SER A 284 -9.00 32.87 -14.14
CA SER A 284 -8.74 32.41 -15.51
C SER A 284 -7.48 31.54 -15.65
N HIS A 285 -6.49 31.69 -14.75
CA HIS A 285 -5.15 31.11 -14.87
C HIS A 285 -4.91 29.84 -14.02
N THR A 286 -5.84 29.49 -13.12
CA THR A 286 -5.69 28.37 -12.15
C THR A 286 -6.59 27.16 -12.45
N ARG A 287 -7.11 27.03 -13.68
CA ARG A 287 -8.12 25.99 -14.01
C ARG A 287 -7.61 24.56 -13.84
N ASP A 288 -6.31 24.34 -13.95
CA ASP A 288 -5.68 23.02 -13.89
C ASP A 288 -5.19 22.64 -12.48
N ILE A 289 -5.32 23.54 -11.50
CA ILE A 289 -4.93 23.28 -10.11
C ILE A 289 -6.09 22.64 -9.37
N GLY A 290 -5.92 21.40 -8.92
CA GLY A 290 -6.92 20.71 -8.10
C GLY A 290 -7.04 21.29 -6.69
N ASP A 291 -8.20 21.12 -6.07
CA ASP A 291 -8.39 21.44 -4.65
C ASP A 291 -7.72 20.39 -3.73
N VAL A 292 -7.77 20.63 -2.42
CA VAL A 292 -7.20 19.70 -1.43
C VAL A 292 -7.89 18.33 -1.46
N GLN A 293 -9.17 18.24 -1.83
CA GLN A 293 -9.84 16.94 -1.92
C GLN A 293 -9.31 16.11 -3.08
N LYS A 294 -9.10 16.73 -4.25
CA LYS A 294 -8.47 16.11 -5.43
C LYS A 294 -7.03 15.70 -5.14
N LEU A 295 -6.27 16.53 -4.41
CA LEU A 295 -4.88 16.27 -4.04
C LEU A 295 -4.71 14.91 -3.33
N PHE A 296 -5.66 14.54 -2.47
CA PHE A 296 -5.63 13.27 -1.74
C PHE A 296 -6.40 12.14 -2.43
N SER A 297 -7.06 12.40 -3.57
CA SER A 297 -7.83 11.38 -4.26
C SER A 297 -6.91 10.29 -4.85
N LYS A 298 -7.36 9.03 -4.73
CA LYS A 298 -6.61 7.87 -5.26
C LYS A 298 -6.44 7.96 -6.78
N GLU A 299 -7.46 8.43 -7.48
CA GLU A 299 -7.42 8.55 -8.94
C GLU A 299 -6.35 9.54 -9.39
N GLU A 300 -6.31 10.73 -8.80
CA GLU A 300 -5.32 11.75 -9.19
C GLU A 300 -3.90 11.33 -8.78
N ARG A 301 -3.71 10.71 -7.62
CA ARG A 301 -2.39 10.20 -7.20
C ARG A 301 -1.87 9.03 -8.03
N LEU A 302 -2.77 8.23 -8.59
CA LEU A 302 -2.39 7.18 -9.54
C LEU A 302 -1.93 7.77 -10.88
N LYS A 303 -2.50 8.91 -11.30
CA LYS A 303 -2.08 9.63 -12.51
C LYS A 303 -0.81 10.44 -12.27
N ASN A 304 -0.67 11.02 -11.08
CA ASN A 304 0.41 11.89 -10.69
C ASN A 304 0.89 11.57 -9.26
N PRO A 305 1.87 10.65 -9.13
CA PRO A 305 2.44 10.26 -7.84
C PRO A 305 3.07 11.42 -7.04
N SER A 306 3.48 12.52 -7.69
CA SER A 306 4.05 13.69 -7.01
C SER A 306 3.10 14.34 -6.02
N LEU A 307 1.78 14.21 -6.21
CA LEU A 307 0.75 14.74 -5.31
C LEU A 307 0.79 14.09 -3.92
N THR A 308 1.37 12.90 -3.80
CA THR A 308 1.57 12.22 -2.51
C THR A 308 2.51 13.02 -1.61
N GLN A 309 3.66 13.44 -2.16
CA GLN A 309 4.66 14.21 -1.41
C GLN A 309 4.14 15.61 -1.04
N VAL A 310 3.36 16.26 -1.91
CA VAL A 310 2.66 17.52 -1.59
C VAL A 310 1.74 17.33 -0.38
N GLY A 311 1.02 16.21 -0.32
CA GLY A 311 0.17 15.86 0.82
C GLY A 311 0.95 15.75 2.14
N TYR A 312 2.13 15.14 2.11
CA TYR A 312 3.02 15.02 3.29
C TYR A 312 3.46 16.40 3.78
N PHE A 313 3.94 17.25 2.88
CA PHE A 313 4.33 18.61 3.21
C PHE A 313 3.15 19.44 3.73
N LEU A 314 1.96 19.28 3.16
CA LEU A 314 0.77 20.01 3.59
C LEU A 314 0.38 19.67 5.04
N PHE A 315 0.46 18.39 5.43
CA PHE A 315 0.28 18.00 6.82
C PHE A 315 1.34 18.61 7.73
N GLY A 316 2.62 18.59 7.32
CA GLY A 316 3.69 19.19 8.09
C GLY A 316 3.54 20.71 8.27
N LEU A 317 3.15 21.43 7.23
CA LEU A 317 2.93 22.87 7.22
C LEU A 317 1.68 23.30 8.00
N SER A 318 0.76 22.36 8.29
CA SER A 318 -0.36 22.63 9.18
C SER A 318 0.05 22.82 10.66
N ASN A 319 1.32 22.57 11.00
CA ASN A 319 1.85 22.82 12.34
C ASN A 319 1.96 24.33 12.62
N GLU A 320 1.42 24.79 13.75
CA GLU A 320 1.38 26.21 14.12
C GLU A 320 2.77 26.86 14.19
N LYS A 321 3.78 26.16 14.73
CA LYS A 321 5.14 26.72 14.84
C LYS A 321 5.79 26.90 13.48
N ARG A 322 5.56 25.96 12.56
CA ARG A 322 6.09 26.00 11.18
C ARG A 322 5.39 27.07 10.35
N ALA A 323 4.08 27.22 10.52
CA ALA A 323 3.33 28.32 9.92
C ALA A 323 3.89 29.67 10.37
N GLN A 324 4.13 29.86 11.68
CA GLN A 324 4.73 31.08 12.22
C GLN A 324 6.12 31.37 11.65
N GLU A 325 6.96 30.34 11.48
CA GLU A 325 8.29 30.51 10.88
C GLU A 325 8.20 31.04 9.43
N LEU A 326 7.27 30.50 8.64
CA LEU A 326 7.02 30.95 7.28
C LEU A 326 6.52 32.41 7.26
N GLU A 327 5.55 32.74 8.12
CA GLU A 327 5.01 34.09 8.27
C GLU A 327 6.08 35.11 8.69
N MET A 328 6.92 34.76 9.66
CA MET A 328 8.01 35.64 10.13
C MET A 328 9.06 35.88 9.06
N THR A 329 9.33 34.88 8.22
CA THR A 329 10.39 34.99 7.20
C THR A 329 9.94 35.81 6.00
N PHE A 330 8.70 35.60 5.52
CA PHE A 330 8.22 36.17 4.26
C PHE A 330 7.15 37.25 4.43
N GLY A 331 6.74 37.56 5.67
CA GLY A 331 5.67 38.52 5.95
C GLY A 331 4.30 38.09 5.39
N CYS A 332 4.11 36.79 5.13
CA CYS A 332 2.84 36.24 4.62
C CYS A 332 1.84 35.95 5.75
N ARG A 333 0.63 35.53 5.37
CA ARG A 333 -0.37 34.97 6.31
C ARG A 333 -0.70 33.55 5.92
N VAL A 334 -0.76 32.67 6.91
CA VAL A 334 -1.02 31.24 6.74
C VAL A 334 -2.35 30.85 7.39
N SER A 335 -3.21 30.18 6.62
CA SER A 335 -4.49 29.66 7.06
C SER A 335 -4.38 28.22 7.54
N LEU A 336 -4.62 28.00 8.84
CA LEU A 336 -4.75 26.66 9.43
C LEU A 336 -6.17 26.08 9.31
N LYS A 337 -7.08 26.77 8.60
CA LYS A 337 -8.44 26.26 8.32
C LYS A 337 -8.44 25.02 7.43
N ILE A 338 -7.28 24.62 6.91
CA ILE A 338 -7.10 23.38 6.16
C ILE A 338 -7.14 22.14 7.06
N LYS A 339 -6.82 22.23 8.36
CA LYS A 339 -6.79 21.08 9.29
C LYS A 339 -8.09 20.26 9.26
N PRO A 340 -9.29 20.85 9.37
CA PRO A 340 -10.55 20.12 9.21
C PRO A 340 -10.71 19.43 7.85
N GLU A 341 -10.22 20.02 6.76
CA GLU A 341 -10.30 19.43 5.42
C GLU A 341 -9.40 18.20 5.29
N LEU A 342 -8.18 18.26 5.85
CA LEU A 342 -7.27 17.13 5.96
C LEU A 342 -7.89 15.96 6.73
N LEU A 343 -8.65 16.24 7.80
CA LEU A 343 -9.37 15.23 8.57
C LEU A 343 -10.61 14.67 7.84
N LYS A 344 -11.35 15.51 7.10
CA LYS A 344 -12.55 15.10 6.34
C LYS A 344 -12.23 14.10 5.24
N HIS A 345 -11.10 14.27 4.55
CA HIS A 345 -10.74 13.42 3.42
C HIS A 345 -10.69 11.92 3.77
N LYS A 346 -10.31 11.55 5.00
CA LYS A 346 -10.23 10.13 5.42
C LYS A 346 -11.39 9.63 6.30
N ALA A 347 -12.25 10.50 6.82
CA ALA A 347 -13.48 10.11 7.54
C ALA A 347 -14.48 9.38 6.61
N ASN A 348 -14.58 9.80 5.34
CA ASN A 348 -15.50 9.24 4.34
C ASN A 348 -15.13 7.83 3.85
N LEU A 349 -13.94 7.31 4.20
CA LEU A 349 -13.51 5.94 3.85
C LEU A 349 -13.91 4.90 4.91
N SER A 350 -14.37 5.35 6.08
CA SER A 350 -14.65 4.49 7.24
C SER A 350 -16.01 3.77 7.21
N GLU A 351 -16.93 4.15 6.31
CA GLU A 351 -18.31 3.70 6.45
C GLU A 351 -18.59 2.27 5.94
N ASN A 352 -17.76 1.65 5.07
CA ASN A 352 -18.09 0.31 4.55
C ASN A 352 -16.93 -0.59 4.05
N LYS A 353 -15.65 -0.21 4.17
CA LYS A 353 -14.52 -1.09 3.80
C LYS A 353 -13.35 -0.96 4.80
N PRO A 354 -12.69 -2.07 5.17
CA PRO A 354 -11.43 -2.00 5.91
C PRO A 354 -10.40 -1.24 5.08
N PHE A 355 -9.57 -0.42 5.75
CA PHE A 355 -8.45 0.27 5.13
C PHE A 355 -7.53 -0.72 4.40
N SER A 356 -7.00 -0.33 3.23
CA SER A 356 -5.85 -1.05 2.69
C SER A 356 -4.61 -0.71 3.52
N GLU A 357 -3.68 -1.65 3.64
CA GLU A 357 -2.47 -1.47 4.44
C GLU A 357 -1.65 -0.24 4.00
N THR A 358 -1.55 -0.02 2.68
CA THR A 358 -0.88 1.14 2.08
C THR A 358 -1.53 2.47 2.49
N ASP A 359 -2.87 2.53 2.52
CA ASP A 359 -3.59 3.76 2.89
C ASP A 359 -3.38 4.13 4.37
N THR A 360 -3.22 3.12 5.23
CA THR A 360 -2.93 3.30 6.66
C THR A 360 -1.51 3.80 6.85
N LYS A 361 -0.51 3.17 6.21
CA LYS A 361 0.90 3.59 6.28
C LYS A 361 1.08 5.04 5.86
N GLU A 362 0.51 5.39 4.71
CA GLU A 362 0.54 6.77 4.20
C GLU A 362 -0.09 7.76 5.19
N PHE A 363 -1.23 7.41 5.79
CA PHE A 363 -1.91 8.31 6.71
C PHE A 363 -1.15 8.52 8.01
N LEU A 364 -0.56 7.45 8.57
CA LEU A 364 0.29 7.55 9.76
C LEU A 364 1.51 8.43 9.47
N TYR A 365 2.08 8.33 8.27
CA TYR A 365 3.17 9.22 7.85
C TYR A 365 2.73 10.68 7.73
N CYS A 366 1.58 10.98 7.13
CA CYS A 366 1.01 12.34 7.11
C CYS A 366 0.85 12.91 8.53
N LEU A 367 0.28 12.12 9.44
CA LEU A 367 0.13 12.53 10.84
C LEU A 367 1.48 12.75 11.52
N TYR A 368 2.47 11.90 11.27
CA TYR A 368 3.83 12.10 11.75
C TYR A 368 4.43 13.39 11.20
N GLU A 369 4.32 13.69 9.91
CA GLU A 369 4.81 14.95 9.34
C GLU A 369 4.23 16.17 10.05
N SER A 370 2.95 16.15 10.46
CA SER A 370 2.31 17.26 11.18
C SER A 370 2.97 17.61 12.51
N GLN A 371 3.57 16.63 13.20
CA GLN A 371 4.08 16.78 14.56
C GLN A 371 3.07 17.49 15.51
N ASP A 372 1.76 17.31 15.27
CA ASP A 372 0.66 17.94 16.00
C ASP A 372 -0.14 16.88 16.80
N GLU A 373 0.10 16.82 18.12
CA GLU A 373 -0.60 15.88 19.01
C GLU A 373 -2.13 16.08 19.06
N GLY A 374 -2.62 17.28 18.75
CA GLY A 374 -4.04 17.62 18.68
C GLY A 374 -4.67 17.06 17.42
N LEU A 375 -4.06 17.33 16.27
CA LEU A 375 -4.48 16.79 14.98
C LEU A 375 -4.48 15.25 14.99
N VAL A 376 -3.43 14.63 15.56
CA VAL A 376 -3.37 13.18 15.77
C VAL A 376 -4.53 12.69 16.62
N LYS A 377 -4.82 13.37 17.73
CA LYS A 377 -5.92 12.95 18.63
C LYS A 377 -7.26 12.98 17.88
N ASP A 378 -7.52 14.04 17.13
CA ASP A 378 -8.77 14.20 16.40
C ASP A 378 -8.88 13.21 15.24
N ALA A 379 -7.78 12.96 14.51
CA ALA A 379 -7.71 11.93 13.48
C ALA A 379 -7.99 10.54 14.07
N MET A 380 -7.26 10.15 15.11
CA MET A 380 -7.32 8.82 15.70
C MET A 380 -8.64 8.54 16.43
N ALA A 381 -9.38 9.57 16.88
CA ALA A 381 -10.68 9.41 17.53
C ALA A 381 -11.76 8.76 16.63
N HIS A 382 -11.60 8.85 15.31
CA HIS A 382 -12.55 8.29 14.35
C HIS A 382 -12.33 6.79 14.08
N PHE A 383 -11.19 6.23 14.51
CA PHE A 383 -10.85 4.83 14.26
C PHE A 383 -11.30 3.93 15.41
N LYS A 384 -12.22 3.00 15.12
CA LYS A 384 -12.63 1.93 16.05
C LYS A 384 -11.69 0.71 15.99
N GLU A 385 -10.97 0.56 14.89
CA GLU A 385 -10.03 -0.52 14.61
C GLU A 385 -8.84 0.08 13.84
N VAL A 386 -7.61 -0.23 14.25
CA VAL A 386 -6.39 0.18 13.53
C VAL A 386 -5.56 -1.08 13.33
N SER A 387 -5.33 -1.43 12.06
CA SER A 387 -4.35 -2.45 11.71
C SER A 387 -3.03 -1.74 11.48
N VAL A 388 -2.11 -1.85 12.43
CA VAL A 388 -0.73 -1.38 12.25
C VAL A 388 0.05 -2.56 11.67
N HIS A 389 0.82 -2.32 10.61
CA HIS A 389 1.75 -3.29 10.06
C HIS A 389 3.13 -2.62 10.16
N VAL A 390 4.07 -3.26 10.85
CA VAL A 390 5.37 -2.66 11.22
C VAL A 390 6.48 -3.54 10.68
N THR A 391 6.82 -3.33 9.42
CA THR A 391 7.88 -4.07 8.74
C THR A 391 9.28 -3.54 8.99
N ASP A 392 9.38 -2.29 9.45
CA ASP A 392 10.65 -1.64 9.76
C ASP A 392 10.53 -0.70 11.00
N THR A 393 11.68 -0.22 11.46
CA THR A 393 11.78 0.69 12.62
C THR A 393 11.11 2.04 12.40
N PHE A 394 10.85 2.47 11.16
CA PHE A 394 10.33 3.79 10.82
C PHE A 394 8.80 3.81 10.77
N GLU A 395 8.19 2.80 10.17
CA GLU A 395 6.75 2.52 10.30
C GLU A 395 6.37 2.44 11.78
N MET A 396 7.27 1.92 12.61
CA MET A 396 7.14 1.94 14.05
C MET A 396 7.14 3.37 14.61
N MET A 397 8.09 4.23 14.22
CA MET A 397 8.14 5.66 14.60
C MET A 397 6.88 6.43 14.29
N TYR A 398 6.34 6.30 13.08
CA TYR A 398 5.12 7.00 12.68
C TYR A 398 3.92 6.48 13.49
N SER A 399 3.86 5.17 13.68
CA SER A 399 2.84 4.52 14.50
C SER A 399 2.93 4.96 15.97
N PHE A 400 4.14 5.10 16.53
CA PHE A 400 4.37 5.59 17.89
C PHE A 400 3.80 6.97 18.11
N PHE A 401 4.17 7.88 17.21
CA PHE A 401 3.72 9.25 17.26
C PHE A 401 2.19 9.33 17.23
N CYS A 402 1.58 8.60 16.29
CA CYS A 402 0.12 8.56 16.14
C CYS A 402 -0.60 7.92 17.36
N LEU A 403 0.05 6.99 18.05
CA LEU A 403 -0.48 6.29 19.22
C LEU A 403 -0.13 6.97 20.56
N LYS A 404 0.56 8.12 20.53
CA LYS A 404 1.01 8.92 21.68
C LYS A 404 1.97 8.16 22.61
N ILE A 405 2.97 7.53 22.02
CA ILE A 405 4.02 6.80 22.73
C ILE A 405 5.22 7.75 22.85
N ARG A 406 5.59 8.13 24.08
CA ARG A 406 6.66 9.12 24.34
C ARG A 406 8.00 8.44 24.56
N ASN A 407 9.05 9.02 23.98
CA ASN A 407 10.47 8.62 24.10
C ASN A 407 10.76 7.20 23.63
N VAL A 408 10.98 7.06 22.33
CA VAL A 408 11.36 5.81 21.68
C VAL A 408 12.82 5.95 21.24
N THR A 409 13.68 5.07 21.73
CA THR A 409 15.05 4.94 21.20
C THR A 409 15.06 3.83 20.16
N PRO A 410 15.84 3.90 19.07
CA PRO A 410 15.87 2.85 18.04
C PRO A 410 16.07 1.44 18.62
N ASP A 411 16.95 1.31 19.62
CA ASP A 411 17.25 0.03 20.30
C ASP A 411 16.14 -0.44 21.27
N GLY A 412 15.28 0.48 21.72
CA GLY A 412 14.15 0.20 22.61
C GLY A 412 12.79 0.21 21.92
N ALA A 413 12.76 0.47 20.61
CA ALA A 413 11.55 0.81 19.91
C ALA A 413 10.49 -0.28 20.05
N TYR A 414 10.80 -1.51 19.65
CA TYR A 414 9.83 -2.60 19.71
C TYR A 414 9.30 -2.86 21.13
N ARG A 415 10.16 -2.72 22.15
CA ARG A 415 9.75 -2.78 23.57
C ARG A 415 8.76 -1.68 23.92
N ASP A 416 9.11 -0.43 23.62
CA ASP A 416 8.29 0.73 23.95
C ASP A 416 6.97 0.70 23.16
N PHE A 417 6.96 0.04 21.99
CA PHE A 417 5.77 -0.27 21.18
C PHE A 417 4.87 -1.20 21.92
N CYS A 418 5.43 -2.32 22.37
CA CYS A 418 4.69 -3.30 23.14
C CYS A 418 4.08 -2.66 24.40
N LEU A 419 4.87 -1.91 25.17
CA LEU A 419 4.38 -1.27 26.40
C LEU A 419 3.20 -0.33 26.17
N ALA A 420 3.14 0.36 25.04
CA ALA A 420 2.10 1.33 24.78
C ALA A 420 0.70 0.74 24.53
N PHE A 421 0.63 -0.53 24.13
CA PHE A 421 -0.66 -1.22 23.97
C PHE A 421 -1.16 -1.85 25.27
N ILE A 422 -0.32 -1.94 26.30
CA ILE A 422 -0.72 -2.47 27.61
C ILE A 422 -1.84 -1.59 28.20
N GLY A 423 -2.97 -2.23 28.54
CA GLY A 423 -4.13 -1.56 29.14
C GLY A 423 -5.05 -0.83 28.16
N LYS A 424 -4.77 -0.83 26.85
CA LYS A 424 -5.63 -0.21 25.83
C LYS A 424 -6.88 -1.07 25.57
N LYS A 425 -7.99 -0.73 26.22
CA LYS A 425 -9.28 -1.46 26.11
C LYS A 425 -9.96 -1.34 24.74
N SER A 426 -9.65 -0.30 23.97
CA SER A 426 -10.22 -0.08 22.63
C SER A 426 -9.54 -0.90 21.53
N LEU A 427 -8.43 -1.58 21.81
CA LEU A 427 -7.69 -2.35 20.82
C LEU A 427 -8.39 -3.68 20.53
N THR A 428 -8.94 -3.83 19.32
CA THR A 428 -9.69 -5.02 18.88
C THR A 428 -8.91 -5.92 17.93
N ARG A 429 -7.86 -5.40 17.28
CA ARG A 429 -6.93 -6.16 16.44
C ARG A 429 -5.54 -5.54 16.51
N LEU A 430 -4.52 -6.38 16.57
CA LEU A 430 -3.12 -6.00 16.44
C LEU A 430 -2.45 -6.99 15.50
N THR A 431 -1.85 -6.47 14.44
CA THR A 431 -1.03 -7.23 13.51
C THR A 431 0.41 -6.81 13.72
N LEU A 432 1.33 -7.76 13.85
CA LEU A 432 2.75 -7.48 13.98
C LEU A 432 3.46 -8.39 12.99
N GLU A 433 3.95 -7.80 11.91
CA GLU A 433 4.61 -8.50 10.81
C GLU A 433 5.91 -7.73 10.56
N GLY A 434 7.06 -8.37 10.81
CA GLY A 434 8.35 -7.71 10.68
C GLY A 434 9.50 -8.53 11.27
N PRO A 435 10.76 -8.03 11.18
CA PRO A 435 11.91 -8.65 11.81
C PRO A 435 11.86 -8.38 13.32
N VAL A 436 10.88 -8.96 14.00
CA VAL A 436 10.84 -8.96 15.46
C VAL A 436 12.08 -9.72 15.91
N GLN A 437 13.07 -9.01 16.48
CA GLN A 437 14.08 -9.67 17.28
C GLN A 437 13.34 -10.25 18.49
N GLY A 438 12.91 -11.50 18.35
CA GLY A 438 12.14 -12.24 19.34
C GLY A 438 12.99 -12.57 20.55
N ASP A 439 13.50 -11.56 21.24
CA ASP A 439 14.02 -11.76 22.58
C ASP A 439 12.86 -12.12 23.54
N GLU A 440 13.19 -12.90 24.56
CA GLU A 440 12.24 -13.41 25.55
C GLU A 440 11.42 -12.29 26.20
N MET A 441 12.03 -11.12 26.40
CA MET A 441 11.39 -9.94 26.98
C MET A 441 10.28 -9.41 26.09
N THR A 442 10.52 -9.30 24.78
CA THR A 442 9.56 -8.82 23.78
C THR A 442 8.35 -9.72 23.67
N LEU A 443 8.55 -11.04 23.61
CA LEU A 443 7.46 -12.02 23.57
C LEU A 443 6.64 -12.03 24.87
N THR A 444 7.29 -11.84 26.01
CA THR A 444 6.64 -11.70 27.32
C THR A 444 5.80 -10.41 27.39
N MET A 445 6.29 -9.29 26.86
CA MET A 445 5.56 -8.02 26.82
C MET A 445 4.38 -8.05 25.84
N LEU A 446 4.54 -8.71 24.69
CA LEU A 446 3.41 -8.99 23.78
C LEU A 446 2.31 -9.74 24.55
N CYS A 447 2.66 -10.71 25.39
CA CYS A 447 1.67 -11.42 26.20
C CYS A 447 1.00 -10.56 27.28
N GLU A 448 1.68 -9.54 27.83
CA GLU A 448 1.08 -8.56 28.74
C GLU A 448 0.11 -7.60 28.03
N ILE A 449 0.40 -7.18 26.79
CA ILE A 449 -0.53 -6.40 25.94
C ILE A 449 -1.85 -7.17 25.73
N LEU A 450 -1.72 -8.47 25.51
CA LEU A 450 -2.81 -9.37 25.17
C LEU A 450 -3.71 -9.74 26.35
N ARG A 451 -3.56 -9.06 27.50
CA ARG A 451 -4.57 -9.03 28.57
C ARG A 451 -5.94 -8.54 28.10
N ASN A 452 -6.01 -7.85 26.96
CA ASN A 452 -7.27 -7.44 26.36
C ASN A 452 -7.95 -8.61 25.61
N LYS A 453 -9.04 -9.14 26.20
CA LYS A 453 -9.85 -10.24 25.65
C LYS A 453 -10.48 -9.96 24.28
N GLN A 454 -10.63 -8.69 23.90
CA GLN A 454 -11.23 -8.28 22.62
C GLN A 454 -10.21 -8.16 21.49
N CYS A 455 -8.91 -8.23 21.79
CA CYS A 455 -7.85 -8.07 20.79
C CYS A 455 -7.59 -9.37 20.02
N LYS A 456 -7.67 -9.32 18.69
CA LYS A 456 -7.24 -10.37 17.77
C LYS A 456 -5.77 -10.14 17.39
N LEU A 457 -4.90 -11.08 17.70
CA LEU A 457 -3.49 -10.96 17.39
C LEU A 457 -3.14 -11.71 16.10
N LYS A 458 -2.42 -11.05 15.19
CA LYS A 458 -1.68 -11.70 14.12
C LYS A 458 -0.18 -11.45 14.30
N LEU A 459 0.61 -12.51 14.33
CA LEU A 459 2.08 -12.44 14.39
C LEU A 459 2.64 -13.01 13.07
N GLY A 460 3.48 -12.24 12.40
CA GLY A 460 4.27 -12.65 11.24
C GLY A 460 5.75 -12.43 11.52
N PHE A 461 6.54 -13.47 11.33
CA PHE A 461 7.98 -13.48 11.53
C PHE A 461 8.67 -13.85 10.21
N HIS A 462 9.66 -13.07 9.79
CA HIS A 462 10.37 -13.32 8.53
C HIS A 462 11.46 -14.41 8.61
N SER A 463 11.85 -14.83 9.81
CA SER A 463 12.72 -15.99 10.09
C SER A 463 12.68 -16.30 11.59
N VAL A 464 12.27 -17.51 11.97
CA VAL A 464 12.09 -17.89 13.39
C VAL A 464 13.01 -19.05 13.76
N THR A 465 13.70 -18.92 14.87
CA THR A 465 14.45 -20.01 15.50
C THR A 465 13.54 -20.87 16.37
N ALA A 466 13.87 -22.15 16.58
CA ALA A 466 13.13 -23.02 17.50
C ALA A 466 13.01 -22.41 18.92
N GLN A 467 14.01 -21.64 19.36
CA GLN A 467 13.98 -20.94 20.65
C GLN A 467 12.87 -19.87 20.70
N GLN A 468 12.71 -19.08 19.63
CA GLN A 468 11.65 -18.06 19.57
C GLN A 468 10.24 -18.67 19.61
N TRP A 469 10.03 -19.84 18.98
CA TRP A 469 8.77 -20.57 19.11
C TRP A 469 8.55 -21.11 20.52
N ALA A 470 9.62 -21.55 21.20
CA ALA A 470 9.55 -21.98 22.59
C ALA A 470 9.20 -20.81 23.52
N ASP A 471 9.83 -19.66 23.31
CA ASP A 471 9.57 -18.42 24.07
C ASP A 471 8.13 -17.93 23.85
N LEU A 472 7.64 -17.96 22.61
CA LEU A 472 6.23 -17.65 22.32
C LEU A 472 5.29 -18.61 23.04
N SER A 473 5.59 -19.91 23.02
CA SER A 473 4.77 -20.91 23.70
C SER A 473 4.73 -20.67 25.21
N LEU A 474 5.86 -20.38 25.84
CA LEU A 474 5.95 -20.02 27.26
C LEU A 474 5.14 -18.76 27.57
N ALA A 475 5.25 -17.75 26.73
CA ALA A 475 4.55 -16.48 26.91
C ALA A 475 3.03 -16.67 26.79
N LEU A 476 2.57 -17.45 25.79
CA LEU A 476 1.17 -17.81 25.63
C LEU A 476 0.63 -18.65 26.80
N LYS A 477 1.45 -19.49 27.41
CA LYS A 477 1.07 -20.29 28.60
C LYS A 477 0.78 -19.42 29.83
N ILE A 478 1.51 -18.33 29.98
CA ILE A 478 1.30 -17.35 31.06
C ILE A 478 0.06 -16.47 30.76
N ASN A 479 -0.31 -16.34 29.48
CA ASN A 479 -1.46 -15.56 29.07
C ASN A 479 -2.79 -16.30 29.35
N HIS A 480 -3.72 -15.61 30.00
CA HIS A 480 -5.03 -16.16 30.41
C HIS A 480 -6.22 -15.37 29.86
N SER A 481 -6.03 -14.65 28.75
CA SER A 481 -7.01 -13.72 28.20
C SER A 481 -7.12 -13.74 26.69
N LEU A 482 -6.09 -14.21 25.99
CA LEU A 482 -6.04 -14.27 24.54
C LEU A 482 -7.09 -15.26 24.03
N THR A 483 -7.99 -14.78 23.18
CA THR A 483 -9.07 -15.58 22.59
C THR A 483 -8.85 -15.86 21.10
N CYS A 484 -7.99 -15.10 20.43
CA CYS A 484 -7.77 -15.20 18.99
C CYS A 484 -6.30 -14.97 18.63
N LEU A 485 -5.67 -15.99 18.04
CA LEU A 485 -4.28 -15.99 17.61
C LEU A 485 -4.18 -16.43 16.14
N ASP A 486 -3.51 -15.62 15.34
CA ASP A 486 -3.23 -15.89 13.93
C ASP A 486 -1.70 -15.92 13.73
N LEU A 487 -1.17 -17.10 13.41
CA LEU A 487 0.23 -17.35 13.10
C LEU A 487 0.42 -17.70 11.62
N SER A 488 -0.52 -17.31 10.76
CA SER A 488 -0.49 -17.70 9.35
C SER A 488 0.71 -17.10 8.60
N ALA A 489 1.19 -17.81 7.58
CA ALA A 489 2.36 -17.45 6.76
C ALA A 489 3.68 -17.36 7.55
N ASN A 490 3.83 -18.15 8.62
CA ASN A 490 5.08 -18.32 9.34
C ASN A 490 5.69 -19.69 9.08
N GLU A 491 7.01 -19.80 9.05
CA GLU A 491 7.69 -21.11 9.05
C GLU A 491 7.64 -21.75 10.45
N LEU A 492 6.47 -22.26 10.82
CA LEU A 492 6.24 -22.93 12.11
C LEU A 492 6.78 -24.36 12.09
N LEU A 493 6.58 -25.07 10.98
CA LEU A 493 6.88 -26.50 10.83
C LEU A 493 6.15 -27.36 11.88
N ASP A 494 6.31 -28.68 11.82
CA ASP A 494 5.64 -29.59 12.75
C ASP A 494 6.17 -29.43 14.18
N GLU A 495 7.46 -29.11 14.33
CA GLU A 495 8.12 -28.85 15.62
C GLU A 495 7.53 -27.64 16.35
N GLY A 496 7.14 -26.59 15.62
CA GLY A 496 6.48 -25.44 16.23
C GLY A 496 5.11 -25.78 16.81
N VAL A 497 4.37 -26.70 16.18
CA VAL A 497 3.09 -27.20 16.72
C VAL A 497 3.31 -28.04 17.98
N GLU A 498 4.40 -28.83 18.05
CA GLU A 498 4.82 -29.53 19.27
C GLU A 498 5.13 -28.56 20.42
N LEU A 499 5.74 -27.42 20.12
CA LEU A 499 6.01 -26.39 21.15
C LEU A 499 4.70 -25.77 21.64
N LEU A 500 3.76 -25.46 20.75
CA LEU A 500 2.45 -24.88 21.09
C LEU A 500 1.51 -25.87 21.80
N HIS A 501 1.70 -27.17 21.61
CA HIS A 501 0.87 -28.23 22.22
C HIS A 501 0.68 -28.08 23.72
N THR A 502 1.77 -27.83 24.45
CA THR A 502 1.74 -27.76 25.91
C THR A 502 0.87 -26.61 26.40
N THR A 503 0.87 -25.51 25.66
CA THR A 503 0.06 -24.31 25.91
C THR A 503 -1.40 -24.55 25.53
N LEU A 504 -1.67 -25.15 24.37
CA LEU A 504 -3.03 -25.44 23.93
C LEU A 504 -3.74 -26.48 24.80
N LYS A 505 -3.01 -27.35 25.49
CA LYS A 505 -3.57 -28.31 26.47
C LYS A 505 -3.71 -27.75 27.88
N ASP A 506 -3.13 -26.59 28.17
CA ASP A 506 -3.23 -26.00 29.50
C ASP A 506 -4.70 -25.64 29.80
N PRO A 507 -5.28 -26.08 30.94
CA PRO A 507 -6.66 -25.76 31.29
C PRO A 507 -6.91 -24.25 31.50
N LYS A 508 -5.86 -23.44 31.60
CA LYS A 508 -5.94 -21.97 31.66
C LYS A 508 -5.79 -21.28 30.30
N CYS A 509 -5.74 -22.05 29.21
CA CYS A 509 -5.73 -21.52 27.86
C CYS A 509 -7.16 -21.16 27.42
N PHE A 510 -7.42 -19.88 27.19
CA PHE A 510 -8.73 -19.35 26.75
C PHE A 510 -8.82 -19.11 25.24
N LEU A 511 -7.91 -19.71 24.48
CA LEU A 511 -7.84 -19.51 23.03
C LEU A 511 -9.03 -20.18 22.34
N GLN A 512 -9.86 -19.37 21.68
CA GLN A 512 -11.06 -19.82 20.98
C GLN A 512 -10.85 -19.94 19.47
N ARG A 513 -9.91 -19.16 18.91
CA ARG A 513 -9.60 -19.15 17.47
C ARG A 513 -8.11 -19.22 17.24
N LEU A 514 -7.68 -20.21 16.46
CA LEU A 514 -6.30 -20.41 16.04
C LEU A 514 -6.23 -20.51 14.52
N SER A 515 -5.37 -19.70 13.89
CA SER A 515 -5.04 -19.82 12.46
C SER A 515 -3.57 -20.17 12.29
N LEU A 516 -3.32 -21.28 11.59
CA LEU A 516 -2.00 -21.77 11.19
C LEU A 516 -1.99 -21.96 9.65
N GLU A 517 -2.58 -21.03 8.91
CA GLU A 517 -2.59 -21.12 7.44
C GLU A 517 -1.18 -20.95 6.89
N ASP A 518 -0.77 -21.75 5.91
CA ASP A 518 0.52 -21.61 5.21
C ASP A 518 1.71 -21.62 6.19
N CYS A 519 1.73 -22.62 7.08
CA CYS A 519 2.70 -22.73 8.17
C CYS A 519 3.75 -23.84 7.93
N HIS A 520 3.81 -24.36 6.70
CA HIS A 520 4.64 -25.50 6.30
C HIS A 520 4.41 -26.76 7.16
N LEU A 521 3.18 -26.98 7.61
CA LEU A 521 2.80 -28.15 8.40
C LEU A 521 2.58 -29.37 7.51
N THR A 522 2.86 -30.56 8.04
CA THR A 522 2.65 -31.84 7.36
C THR A 522 1.70 -32.75 8.15
N GLU A 523 1.48 -33.97 7.66
CA GLU A 523 0.76 -35.03 8.40
C GLU A 523 1.28 -35.21 9.85
N ALA A 524 2.57 -34.99 10.10
CA ALA A 524 3.18 -35.30 11.40
C ALA A 524 2.58 -34.49 12.56
N CYS A 525 2.21 -33.22 12.35
CA CYS A 525 1.61 -32.39 13.40
C CYS A 525 0.16 -32.80 13.75
N CYS A 526 -0.54 -33.55 12.88
CA CYS A 526 -1.96 -33.87 13.05
C CYS A 526 -2.22 -34.70 14.30
N LYS A 527 -1.28 -35.56 14.71
CA LYS A 527 -1.38 -36.32 15.98
C LYS A 527 -1.43 -35.41 17.19
N THR A 528 -0.62 -34.36 17.15
CA THR A 528 -0.46 -33.40 18.23
C THR A 528 -1.68 -32.49 18.31
N LEU A 529 -2.16 -31.98 17.17
CA LEU A 529 -3.42 -31.24 17.07
C LEU A 529 -4.64 -32.08 17.48
N ALA A 530 -4.74 -33.34 17.04
CA ALA A 530 -5.82 -34.23 17.45
C ALA A 530 -5.85 -34.41 18.97
N SER A 531 -4.67 -34.56 19.60
CA SER A 531 -4.57 -34.66 21.04
C SER A 531 -4.95 -33.37 21.77
N VAL A 532 -4.74 -32.19 21.16
CA VAL A 532 -5.22 -30.90 21.67
C VAL A 532 -6.75 -30.84 21.62
N LEU A 533 -7.36 -31.24 20.50
CA LEU A 533 -8.81 -31.21 20.30
C LEU A 533 -9.60 -32.07 21.30
N VAL A 534 -8.97 -33.12 21.83
CA VAL A 534 -9.54 -33.97 22.89
C VAL A 534 -9.55 -33.28 24.25
N VAL A 535 -8.51 -32.48 24.56
CA VAL A 535 -8.30 -31.91 25.90
C VAL A 535 -8.85 -30.49 26.01
N ASN A 536 -8.60 -29.66 25.00
CA ASN A 536 -8.95 -28.24 25.01
C ASN A 536 -10.47 -28.05 24.91
N GLN A 537 -11.04 -27.28 25.85
CA GLN A 537 -12.49 -27.03 25.96
C GLN A 537 -12.92 -25.64 25.45
N GLU A 538 -11.98 -24.83 24.94
CA GLU A 538 -12.19 -23.43 24.54
C GLU A 538 -12.09 -23.23 23.03
N LEU A 539 -11.30 -24.02 22.31
CA LEU A 539 -11.08 -23.86 20.87
C LEU A 539 -12.37 -24.15 20.09
N ARG A 540 -12.83 -23.16 19.32
CA ARG A 540 -14.02 -23.21 18.45
C ARG A 540 -13.68 -23.11 16.96
N TYR A 541 -12.54 -22.50 16.63
CA TYR A 541 -12.11 -22.26 15.25
C TYR A 541 -10.65 -22.68 15.06
N LEU A 542 -10.40 -23.51 14.05
CA LEU A 542 -9.07 -23.93 13.63
C LEU A 542 -8.93 -23.80 12.11
N CYS A 543 -7.96 -23.00 11.67
CA CYS A 543 -7.56 -22.92 10.27
C CYS A 543 -6.19 -23.58 10.06
N LEU A 544 -6.13 -24.53 9.13
CA LEU A 544 -4.91 -25.24 8.72
C LEU A 544 -4.69 -25.14 7.20
N ALA A 545 -5.34 -24.17 6.53
CA ALA A 545 -5.29 -24.01 5.09
C ALA A 545 -3.84 -23.93 4.57
N LYS A 546 -3.61 -24.34 3.33
CA LYS A 546 -2.31 -24.30 2.62
C LYS A 546 -1.18 -25.06 3.34
N ASN A 547 -1.50 -26.11 4.09
CA ASN A 547 -0.52 -27.03 4.66
C ASN A 547 -0.67 -28.42 4.05
N ASP A 548 0.41 -29.16 3.83
CA ASP A 548 0.39 -30.48 3.17
C ASP A 548 0.06 -31.61 4.15
N LEU A 549 -1.15 -31.58 4.69
CA LEU A 549 -1.61 -32.55 5.70
C LEU A 549 -1.96 -33.92 5.08
N GLY A 550 -2.50 -33.90 3.86
CA GLY A 550 -2.95 -35.09 3.14
C GLY A 550 -4.13 -35.84 3.80
N ASP A 551 -4.55 -36.94 3.16
CA ASP A 551 -5.69 -37.76 3.64
C ASP A 551 -5.43 -38.41 5.01
N SER A 552 -4.18 -38.80 5.28
CA SER A 552 -3.78 -39.43 6.55
C SER A 552 -3.81 -38.43 7.71
N GLY A 553 -3.35 -37.20 7.49
CA GLY A 553 -3.46 -36.13 8.48
C GLY A 553 -4.92 -35.82 8.82
N VAL A 554 -5.79 -35.75 7.80
CA VAL A 554 -7.24 -35.61 7.98
C VAL A 554 -7.84 -36.76 8.80
N LYS A 555 -7.44 -38.00 8.53
CA LYS A 555 -7.88 -39.16 9.33
C LYS A 555 -7.56 -38.97 10.81
N ILE A 556 -6.34 -38.59 11.14
CA ILE A 556 -5.88 -38.39 12.53
C ILE A 556 -6.65 -37.23 13.19
N LEU A 557 -6.87 -36.13 12.47
CA LEU A 557 -7.69 -35.02 12.96
C LEU A 557 -9.13 -35.47 13.25
N CYS A 558 -9.73 -36.28 12.37
CA CYS A 558 -11.06 -36.85 12.61
C CYS A 558 -11.14 -37.68 13.89
N GLU A 559 -10.09 -38.44 14.24
CA GLU A 559 -10.05 -39.22 15.50
C GLU A 559 -10.15 -38.31 16.74
N GLY A 560 -9.52 -37.13 16.71
CA GLY A 560 -9.65 -36.14 17.79
C GLY A 560 -11.01 -35.42 17.80
N LEU A 561 -11.55 -35.10 16.61
CA LEU A 561 -12.83 -34.41 16.45
C LEU A 561 -14.04 -35.28 16.81
N SER A 562 -13.93 -36.61 16.68
CA SER A 562 -14.97 -37.55 17.10
C SER A 562 -15.11 -37.66 18.62
N TYR A 563 -14.26 -36.99 19.41
CA TYR A 563 -14.35 -37.03 20.87
C TYR A 563 -15.55 -36.20 21.38
N PRO A 564 -16.41 -36.73 22.27
CA PRO A 564 -17.68 -36.07 22.64
C PRO A 564 -17.55 -34.66 23.23
N ASP A 565 -16.45 -34.41 23.96
CA ASP A 565 -16.20 -33.11 24.60
C ASP A 565 -15.53 -32.11 23.65
N CYS A 566 -15.13 -32.51 22.45
CA CYS A 566 -14.54 -31.60 21.48
C CYS A 566 -15.52 -30.48 21.12
N LYS A 567 -15.09 -29.22 21.24
CA LYS A 567 -15.93 -28.04 21.02
C LYS A 567 -15.68 -27.35 19.68
N LEU A 568 -14.88 -27.93 18.79
CA LEU A 568 -14.51 -27.27 17.54
C LEU A 568 -15.72 -27.13 16.61
N GLU A 569 -16.14 -25.89 16.35
CA GLU A 569 -17.29 -25.56 15.51
C GLU A 569 -16.88 -25.35 14.05
N THR A 570 -15.68 -24.81 13.83
CA THR A 570 -15.17 -24.47 12.49
C THR A 570 -13.80 -25.07 12.23
N LEU A 571 -13.69 -25.76 11.10
CA LEU A 571 -12.45 -26.33 10.59
C LEU A 571 -12.23 -25.90 9.13
N VAL A 572 -11.08 -25.27 8.87
CA VAL A 572 -10.67 -24.83 7.52
C VAL A 572 -9.46 -25.64 7.07
N LEU A 573 -9.64 -26.41 6.00
CA LEU A 573 -8.64 -27.34 5.44
C LEU A 573 -8.44 -27.08 3.94
N ARG A 574 -8.41 -25.80 3.55
CA ARG A 574 -8.28 -25.43 2.15
C ARG A 574 -6.90 -25.73 1.62
N GLN A 575 -6.79 -26.24 0.40
CA GLN A 575 -5.48 -26.54 -0.21
C GLN A 575 -4.60 -27.38 0.74
N CYS A 576 -5.17 -28.44 1.31
CA CYS A 576 -4.49 -29.34 2.25
C CYS A 576 -4.14 -30.70 1.64
N ASN A 577 -4.11 -30.78 0.31
CA ASN A 577 -3.87 -32.00 -0.45
C ASN A 577 -4.86 -33.14 -0.12
N ILE A 578 -6.13 -32.77 0.10
CA ILE A 578 -7.20 -33.71 0.46
C ILE A 578 -7.79 -34.33 -0.80
N THR A 579 -7.96 -35.65 -0.81
CA THR A 579 -8.54 -36.40 -1.91
C THR A 579 -9.83 -37.11 -1.49
N ARG A 580 -10.30 -38.06 -2.30
CA ARG A 580 -11.44 -38.93 -2.01
C ARG A 580 -11.34 -39.60 -0.63
N ARG A 581 -10.15 -40.04 -0.21
CA ARG A 581 -10.00 -40.79 1.05
C ARG A 581 -10.19 -39.88 2.27
N GLY A 582 -9.67 -38.65 2.22
CA GLY A 582 -9.92 -37.66 3.26
C GLY A 582 -11.41 -37.30 3.36
N CYS A 583 -12.12 -37.19 2.23
CA CYS A 583 -13.59 -37.03 2.25
C CYS A 583 -14.32 -38.20 2.90
N GLU A 584 -13.84 -39.44 2.74
CA GLU A 584 -14.41 -40.61 3.42
C GLU A 584 -14.26 -40.50 4.95
N HIS A 585 -13.08 -40.07 5.43
CA HIS A 585 -12.84 -39.85 6.86
C HIS A 585 -13.72 -38.73 7.43
N LEU A 586 -13.79 -37.59 6.74
CA LEU A 586 -14.66 -36.47 7.12
C LEU A 586 -16.14 -36.86 7.10
N SER A 587 -16.57 -37.66 6.11
CA SER A 587 -17.93 -38.16 6.03
C SER A 587 -18.29 -39.04 7.23
N LYS A 588 -17.39 -39.93 7.67
CA LYS A 588 -17.60 -40.74 8.88
C LYS A 588 -17.76 -39.85 10.12
N LEU A 589 -16.86 -38.88 10.31
CA LEU A 589 -16.96 -37.90 11.41
C LEU A 589 -18.29 -37.14 11.41
N LEU A 590 -18.75 -36.68 10.24
CA LEU A 590 -19.98 -35.90 10.10
C LEU A 590 -21.26 -36.74 10.29
N GLN A 591 -21.18 -38.06 10.13
CA GLN A 591 -22.30 -38.98 10.38
C GLN A 591 -22.39 -39.40 11.86
N GLU A 592 -21.28 -39.27 12.59
CA GLU A 592 -21.20 -39.41 14.04
C GLU A 592 -21.56 -38.09 14.77
N TYR A 593 -21.59 -38.12 16.09
CA TYR A 593 -21.76 -36.90 16.87
C TYR A 593 -20.49 -36.04 16.80
N SER A 594 -20.57 -34.95 16.04
CA SER A 594 -19.53 -33.92 15.97
C SER A 594 -20.08 -32.53 16.32
N SER A 595 -19.24 -31.69 16.92
CA SER A 595 -19.54 -30.28 17.21
C SER A 595 -19.41 -29.37 15.97
N LEU A 596 -18.90 -29.91 14.87
CA LEU A 596 -18.58 -29.16 13.67
C LEU A 596 -19.85 -28.64 12.97
N THR A 597 -19.95 -27.33 12.85
CA THR A 597 -21.00 -26.63 12.09
C THR A 597 -20.48 -26.05 10.78
N ASN A 598 -19.16 -25.88 10.65
CA ASN A 598 -18.52 -25.20 9.53
C ASN A 598 -17.30 -25.98 9.05
N LEU A 599 -17.31 -26.36 7.77
CA LEU A 599 -16.20 -27.09 7.14
C LEU A 599 -15.86 -26.43 5.81
N ASP A 600 -14.60 -26.07 5.63
CA ASP A 600 -14.09 -25.51 4.37
C ASP A 600 -13.00 -26.40 3.79
N LEU A 601 -13.27 -26.94 2.60
CA LEU A 601 -12.40 -27.84 1.83
C LEU A 601 -11.98 -27.23 0.50
N GLY A 602 -12.18 -25.92 0.29
CA GLY A 602 -11.83 -25.26 -0.96
C GLY A 602 -10.40 -25.53 -1.43
N LEU A 603 -10.13 -25.47 -2.74
CA LEU A 603 -8.82 -25.75 -3.34
C LEU A 603 -8.29 -27.17 -3.11
N ASN A 604 -9.15 -28.14 -2.80
CA ASN A 604 -8.79 -29.56 -2.79
C ASN A 604 -9.44 -30.31 -3.95
N THR A 605 -8.75 -31.26 -4.57
CA THR A 605 -9.27 -32.04 -5.69
C THR A 605 -10.15 -33.19 -5.21
N ILE A 606 -11.39 -32.87 -4.81
CA ILE A 606 -12.29 -33.81 -4.13
C ILE A 606 -13.45 -34.32 -5.00
N THR A 607 -13.38 -34.22 -6.33
CA THR A 607 -14.49 -34.56 -7.26
C THR A 607 -15.12 -35.93 -6.95
N THR A 608 -14.31 -36.99 -6.81
CA THR A 608 -14.78 -38.34 -6.47
C THR A 608 -15.06 -38.55 -4.97
N GLY A 609 -14.61 -37.62 -4.13
CA GLY A 609 -14.88 -37.58 -2.69
C GLY A 609 -16.23 -36.94 -2.34
N LEU A 610 -16.78 -36.10 -3.23
CA LEU A 610 -18.01 -35.33 -2.98
C LEU A 610 -19.19 -36.21 -2.59
N TRP A 611 -19.33 -37.39 -3.21
CA TRP A 611 -20.38 -38.35 -2.89
C TRP A 611 -20.44 -38.68 -1.39
N PHE A 612 -19.28 -38.90 -0.75
CA PHE A 612 -19.23 -39.20 0.68
C PHE A 612 -19.73 -38.03 1.54
N LEU A 613 -19.38 -36.79 1.15
CA LEU A 613 -19.85 -35.59 1.84
C LEU A 613 -21.37 -35.41 1.65
N CYS A 614 -21.89 -35.68 0.46
CA CYS A 614 -23.32 -35.67 0.19
C CYS A 614 -24.08 -36.70 1.04
N GLU A 615 -23.57 -37.91 1.19
CA GLU A 615 -24.17 -38.92 2.09
C GLU A 615 -24.16 -38.47 3.55
N ALA A 616 -23.07 -37.86 4.02
CA ALA A 616 -23.01 -37.30 5.36
C ALA A 616 -24.03 -36.17 5.57
N LEU A 617 -24.24 -35.30 4.58
CA LEU A 617 -25.24 -34.23 4.64
C LEU A 617 -26.68 -34.76 4.70
N LYS A 618 -26.96 -35.96 4.15
CA LYS A 618 -28.28 -36.59 4.25
C LYS A 618 -28.57 -37.12 5.66
N ASN A 619 -27.53 -37.39 6.44
CA ASN A 619 -27.66 -37.92 7.79
C ASN A 619 -28.20 -36.85 8.76
N PRO A 620 -29.29 -37.10 9.50
CA PRO A 620 -29.85 -36.15 10.48
C PRO A 620 -28.89 -35.74 11.61
N ASN A 621 -27.90 -36.58 11.92
CA ASN A 621 -26.89 -36.32 12.95
C ASN A 621 -25.88 -35.25 12.53
N SER A 622 -25.68 -35.06 11.21
CA SER A 622 -24.79 -34.00 10.72
C SER A 622 -25.25 -32.64 11.23
N ASN A 623 -24.36 -31.90 11.88
CA ASN A 623 -24.61 -30.57 12.42
C ASN A 623 -24.16 -29.45 11.47
N LEU A 624 -23.69 -29.82 10.28
CA LEU A 624 -23.08 -28.90 9.35
C LEU A 624 -24.08 -27.87 8.83
N LYS A 625 -23.76 -26.60 9.04
CA LYS A 625 -24.50 -25.43 8.58
C LYS A 625 -23.81 -24.75 7.40
N CYS A 626 -22.48 -24.77 7.33
CA CYS A 626 -21.76 -24.13 6.23
C CYS A 626 -20.71 -25.10 5.65
N LEU A 627 -20.75 -25.32 4.34
CA LEU A 627 -19.82 -26.17 3.61
C LEU A 627 -19.16 -25.39 2.47
N GLY A 628 -17.83 -25.23 2.56
CA GLY A 628 -17.00 -24.59 1.54
C GLY A 628 -16.37 -25.61 0.60
N LEU A 629 -16.63 -25.49 -0.70
CA LEU A 629 -16.08 -26.36 -1.75
C LEU A 629 -15.58 -25.52 -2.94
N TRP A 630 -15.07 -24.31 -2.67
CA TRP A 630 -14.61 -23.40 -3.70
C TRP A 630 -13.41 -23.99 -4.48
N CYS A 631 -13.48 -24.01 -5.80
CA CYS A 631 -12.43 -24.54 -6.68
C CYS A 631 -11.99 -25.98 -6.32
N CYS A 632 -12.96 -26.87 -6.12
CA CYS A 632 -12.74 -28.28 -5.76
C CYS A 632 -12.80 -29.26 -6.94
N SER A 633 -12.65 -28.74 -8.16
CA SER A 633 -12.80 -29.51 -9.42
C SER A 633 -14.15 -30.24 -9.53
N ILE A 634 -15.23 -29.69 -8.94
CA ILE A 634 -16.57 -30.26 -9.04
C ILE A 634 -17.12 -29.99 -10.45
N THR A 635 -17.79 -30.99 -11.01
CA THR A 635 -18.38 -30.95 -12.36
C THR A 635 -19.88 -31.21 -12.33
N SER A 636 -20.56 -31.04 -13.46
CA SER A 636 -21.99 -31.33 -13.62
C SER A 636 -22.40 -32.75 -13.19
N PHE A 637 -21.51 -33.74 -13.35
CA PHE A 637 -21.80 -35.14 -13.02
C PHE A 637 -22.10 -35.36 -11.54
N SER A 638 -21.48 -34.57 -10.65
CA SER A 638 -21.65 -34.70 -9.20
C SER A 638 -22.81 -33.85 -8.65
N CYS A 639 -23.47 -33.04 -9.50
CA CYS A 639 -24.58 -32.20 -9.06
C CYS A 639 -25.82 -33.00 -8.65
N GLN A 640 -25.98 -34.23 -9.14
CA GLN A 640 -27.11 -35.08 -8.74
C GLN A 640 -27.02 -35.49 -7.27
N ASP A 641 -25.82 -35.81 -6.79
CA ASP A 641 -25.57 -36.15 -5.39
C ASP A 641 -25.79 -34.94 -4.48
N LEU A 642 -25.29 -33.77 -4.90
CA LEU A 642 -25.53 -32.49 -4.22
C LEU A 642 -27.02 -32.15 -4.15
N ALA A 643 -27.74 -32.26 -5.26
CA ALA A 643 -29.18 -32.03 -5.31
C ALA A 643 -29.93 -32.96 -4.35
N SER A 644 -29.60 -34.25 -4.34
CA SER A 644 -30.18 -35.20 -3.40
C SER A 644 -29.87 -34.83 -1.94
N ALA A 645 -28.64 -34.43 -1.64
CA ALA A 645 -28.26 -33.97 -0.30
C ALA A 645 -29.03 -32.71 0.12
N LEU A 646 -29.20 -31.73 -0.75
CA LEU A 646 -29.94 -30.49 -0.47
C LEU A 646 -31.43 -30.74 -0.18
N ILE A 647 -32.06 -31.70 -0.87
CA ILE A 647 -33.47 -32.05 -0.65
C ILE A 647 -33.65 -32.72 0.72
N SER A 648 -32.72 -33.59 1.12
CA SER A 648 -32.80 -34.33 2.39
C SER A 648 -32.38 -33.49 3.60
N ASN A 649 -31.33 -32.68 3.46
CA ASN A 649 -30.71 -31.95 4.56
C ASN A 649 -31.63 -30.87 5.16
N GLN A 650 -31.62 -30.73 6.50
CA GLN A 650 -32.45 -29.78 7.24
C GLN A 650 -31.65 -28.71 8.02
N LYS A 651 -30.31 -28.69 7.91
CA LYS A 651 -29.45 -27.75 8.68
C LYS A 651 -28.49 -26.88 7.86
N LEU A 652 -28.17 -27.24 6.61
CA LEU A 652 -27.17 -26.56 5.78
C LEU A 652 -27.68 -25.21 5.29
N GLU A 653 -27.13 -24.13 5.83
CA GLU A 653 -27.48 -22.76 5.54
C GLU A 653 -26.63 -22.14 4.42
N THR A 654 -25.37 -22.56 4.28
CA THR A 654 -24.44 -22.01 3.28
C THR A 654 -23.70 -23.10 2.53
N LEU A 655 -23.72 -23.03 1.21
CA LEU A 655 -22.95 -23.89 0.33
C LEU A 655 -22.15 -23.05 -0.67
N ASP A 656 -20.82 -23.17 -0.63
CA ASP A 656 -19.93 -22.48 -1.57
C ASP A 656 -19.41 -23.45 -2.64
N LEU A 657 -19.86 -23.28 -3.87
CA LEU A 657 -19.40 -24.02 -5.06
C LEU A 657 -18.69 -23.09 -6.04
N GLY A 658 -18.22 -21.91 -5.59
CA GLY A 658 -17.51 -20.96 -6.44
C GLY A 658 -16.31 -21.57 -7.15
N GLN A 659 -16.00 -21.07 -8.34
CA GLN A 659 -14.91 -21.57 -9.20
C GLN A 659 -14.94 -23.08 -9.53
N ASN A 660 -16.09 -23.76 -9.43
CA ASN A 660 -16.29 -25.12 -9.97
C ASN A 660 -16.96 -25.08 -11.34
N ASN A 661 -16.61 -26.05 -12.21
CA ASN A 661 -17.12 -26.14 -13.58
C ASN A 661 -18.42 -26.93 -13.69
N LEU A 662 -19.49 -26.43 -13.05
CA LEU A 662 -20.78 -27.12 -13.03
C LEU A 662 -21.52 -27.05 -14.37
N GLY A 663 -21.27 -26.02 -15.18
CA GLY A 663 -21.99 -25.75 -16.42
C GLY A 663 -23.51 -25.55 -16.26
N ASN A 664 -24.19 -25.30 -17.37
CA ASN A 664 -25.65 -25.08 -17.36
C ASN A 664 -26.44 -26.30 -16.89
N SER A 665 -26.00 -27.52 -17.23
CA SER A 665 -26.68 -28.75 -16.80
C SER A 665 -26.58 -28.97 -15.29
N GLY A 666 -25.40 -28.79 -14.69
CA GLY A 666 -25.21 -28.95 -13.26
C GLY A 666 -25.98 -27.91 -12.44
N VAL A 667 -25.98 -26.64 -12.88
CA VAL A 667 -26.75 -25.58 -12.20
C VAL A 667 -28.26 -25.80 -12.32
N THR A 668 -28.74 -26.29 -13.47
CA THR A 668 -30.15 -26.65 -13.65
C THR A 668 -30.58 -27.71 -12.62
N VAL A 669 -29.77 -28.77 -12.42
CA VAL A 669 -30.05 -29.85 -11.46
C VAL A 669 -30.14 -29.31 -10.03
N LEU A 670 -29.21 -28.43 -9.62
CA LEU A 670 -29.24 -27.83 -8.28
C LEU A 670 -30.46 -26.92 -8.10
N PHE A 671 -30.79 -26.12 -9.11
CA PHE A 671 -31.92 -25.19 -9.05
C PHE A 671 -33.27 -25.94 -9.03
N GLU A 672 -33.41 -27.00 -9.80
CA GLU A 672 -34.60 -27.87 -9.75
C GLU A 672 -34.75 -28.50 -8.35
N ALA A 673 -33.67 -28.88 -7.68
CA ALA A 673 -33.71 -29.38 -6.31
C ALA A 673 -34.14 -28.31 -5.29
N LEU A 674 -33.62 -27.08 -5.40
CA LEU A 674 -34.02 -25.96 -4.55
C LEU A 674 -35.47 -25.54 -4.75
N LYS A 675 -36.00 -25.70 -5.98
CA LYS A 675 -37.42 -25.49 -6.28
C LYS A 675 -38.32 -26.54 -5.63
N GLN A 676 -37.88 -27.80 -5.57
CA GLN A 676 -38.69 -28.91 -5.04
C GLN A 676 -38.96 -28.79 -3.54
N LYS A 677 -38.05 -28.16 -2.78
CA LYS A 677 -38.19 -28.04 -1.32
C LYS A 677 -37.54 -26.76 -0.81
N ASN A 678 -38.30 -25.99 -0.04
CA ASN A 678 -37.75 -24.87 0.71
C ASN A 678 -36.91 -25.40 1.89
N GLY A 679 -35.61 -25.55 1.65
CA GLY A 679 -34.64 -26.00 2.64
C GLY A 679 -34.09 -24.86 3.52
N PRO A 680 -33.22 -25.20 4.49
CA PRO A 680 -32.55 -24.23 5.37
C PRO A 680 -31.54 -23.32 4.64
N LEU A 681 -31.24 -23.60 3.37
CA LEU A 681 -30.20 -22.91 2.61
C LEU A 681 -30.55 -21.43 2.42
N LYS A 682 -29.65 -20.55 2.87
CA LYS A 682 -29.72 -19.10 2.80
C LYS A 682 -28.72 -18.53 1.79
N THR A 683 -27.59 -19.20 1.58
CA THR A 683 -26.55 -18.72 0.67
C THR A 683 -26.02 -19.85 -0.20
N LEU A 684 -26.09 -19.65 -1.52
CA LEU A 684 -25.44 -20.50 -2.52
C LEU A 684 -24.46 -19.67 -3.34
N ARG A 685 -23.18 -20.03 -3.32
CA ARG A 685 -22.17 -19.34 -4.13
C ARG A 685 -21.80 -20.17 -5.34
N LEU A 686 -21.74 -19.53 -6.51
CA LEU A 686 -21.48 -20.17 -7.79
C LEU A 686 -20.43 -19.39 -8.60
N LYS A 687 -19.79 -20.08 -9.55
CA LYS A 687 -19.04 -19.40 -10.62
C LYS A 687 -20.03 -18.67 -11.53
N ALA A 688 -19.71 -17.45 -11.98
CA ALA A 688 -20.55 -16.79 -12.97
C ALA A 688 -20.47 -17.51 -14.31
N TYR A 689 -21.63 -17.69 -14.93
CA TYR A 689 -21.77 -18.17 -16.30
C TYR A 689 -22.75 -17.27 -17.04
N ASP A 690 -22.67 -17.28 -18.36
CA ASP A 690 -23.76 -16.81 -19.20
C ASP A 690 -24.89 -17.86 -19.18
N TYR A 691 -25.75 -17.73 -18.17
CA TYR A 691 -26.83 -18.68 -17.92
C TYR A 691 -27.92 -18.54 -18.96
N ASN A 692 -28.34 -19.68 -19.52
CA ASN A 692 -29.44 -19.70 -20.47
C ASN A 692 -30.78 -19.25 -19.85
N LEU A 693 -31.76 -18.93 -20.70
CA LEU A 693 -33.10 -18.50 -20.30
C LEU A 693 -33.80 -19.48 -19.34
N LYS A 694 -33.53 -20.79 -19.44
CA LYS A 694 -34.11 -21.79 -18.53
C LYS A 694 -33.61 -21.57 -17.09
N ILE A 695 -32.32 -21.34 -16.88
CA ILE A 695 -31.75 -21.13 -15.56
C ILE A 695 -32.20 -19.78 -14.98
N GLN A 696 -32.28 -18.74 -15.81
CA GLN A 696 -32.81 -17.43 -15.39
C GLN A 696 -34.26 -17.56 -14.88
N LYS A 697 -35.11 -18.28 -15.60
CA LYS A 697 -36.48 -18.55 -15.17
C LYS A 697 -36.54 -19.37 -13.87
N LEU A 698 -35.71 -20.42 -13.74
CA LEU A 698 -35.63 -21.20 -12.50
C LEU A 698 -35.19 -20.33 -11.31
N LEU A 699 -34.26 -19.40 -11.53
CA LEU A 699 -33.80 -18.49 -10.49
C LEU A 699 -34.93 -17.58 -9.98
N GLU A 700 -35.75 -17.05 -10.87
CA GLU A 700 -36.93 -16.25 -10.51
C GLU A 700 -37.92 -17.07 -9.67
N GLU A 701 -38.26 -18.28 -10.14
CA GLU A 701 -39.17 -19.19 -9.42
C GLU A 701 -38.62 -19.57 -8.02
N ILE A 702 -37.31 -19.82 -7.89
CA ILE A 702 -36.69 -20.11 -6.59
C ILE A 702 -36.76 -18.90 -5.66
N LYS A 703 -36.54 -17.67 -6.17
CA LYS A 703 -36.62 -16.44 -5.37
C LYS A 703 -38.03 -16.17 -4.88
N GLU A 704 -39.05 -16.55 -5.65
CA GLU A 704 -40.45 -16.49 -5.19
C GLU A 704 -40.72 -17.49 -4.05
N ILE A 705 -40.19 -18.72 -4.16
CA ILE A 705 -40.37 -19.78 -3.15
C ILE A 705 -39.57 -19.50 -1.87
N ASN A 706 -38.33 -19.04 -2.00
CA ASN A 706 -37.42 -18.72 -0.90
C ASN A 706 -36.78 -17.34 -1.10
N PRO A 707 -37.46 -16.26 -0.68
CA PRO A 707 -36.94 -14.90 -0.82
C PRO A 707 -35.71 -14.61 0.05
N ARG A 708 -35.36 -15.52 0.98
CA ARG A 708 -34.18 -15.40 1.84
C ARG A 708 -32.94 -16.04 1.22
N LEU A 709 -33.08 -16.84 0.15
CA LEU A 709 -31.95 -17.43 -0.55
C LEU A 709 -31.22 -16.37 -1.38
N THR A 710 -29.96 -16.16 -1.05
CA THR A 710 -29.05 -15.31 -1.80
C THR A 710 -28.14 -16.17 -2.67
N ILE A 711 -28.09 -15.85 -3.96
CA ILE A 711 -27.14 -16.47 -4.89
C ILE A 711 -26.05 -15.45 -5.22
N GLU A 712 -24.82 -15.76 -4.84
CA GLU A 712 -23.65 -14.90 -5.06
C GLU A 712 -22.77 -15.49 -6.15
N TYR A 713 -22.22 -14.62 -7.01
CA TYR A 713 -21.37 -15.02 -8.13
C TYR A 713 -19.97 -14.44 -7.99
N ASN A 714 -18.97 -15.19 -8.44
CA ASN A 714 -17.56 -14.75 -8.54
C ASN A 714 -16.98 -14.16 -7.25
N VAL A 715 -17.45 -14.65 -6.10
CA VAL A 715 -16.87 -14.25 -4.83
C VAL A 715 -15.43 -14.76 -4.79
N ALA A 716 -14.48 -13.85 -4.51
CA ALA A 716 -13.06 -14.18 -4.47
C ALA A 716 -12.83 -15.31 -3.46
N GLY A 717 -11.98 -16.28 -3.78
CA GLY A 717 -11.71 -17.40 -2.88
C GLY A 717 -11.21 -16.97 -1.50
N THR A 718 -10.75 -15.73 -1.28
CA THR A 718 -10.31 -15.21 0.02
C THR A 718 -11.46 -14.70 0.91
N THR A 719 -12.69 -14.56 0.40
CA THR A 719 -13.82 -14.20 1.26
C THR A 719 -14.13 -15.35 2.20
N ARG A 720 -13.89 -15.13 3.49
CA ARG A 720 -14.28 -16.04 4.57
C ARG A 720 -15.74 -16.46 4.35
N LEU A 721 -16.06 -17.75 4.53
CA LEU A 721 -17.46 -18.19 4.66
C LEU A 721 -18.14 -17.22 5.63
N SER A 722 -19.23 -16.57 5.23
CA SER A 722 -19.87 -15.47 5.98
C SER A 722 -20.38 -15.90 7.36
N CYS A 723 -20.31 -17.20 7.65
CA CYS A 723 -20.57 -17.82 8.94
C CYS A 723 -19.37 -17.82 9.93
N CYS A 724 -18.18 -17.31 9.54
CA CYS A 724 -16.91 -17.44 10.28
C CYS A 724 -16.47 -16.15 10.98
#